data_AF-A0A4T0ID65-F1
#
_entry.id   AF-A0A4T0ID65-F1
#
_cell.length_a   1.000
_cell.length_b   1.000
_cell.length_c   1.000
_cell.angle_alpha   90.00
_cell.angle_beta   90.00
_cell.angle_gamma   90.00
#
_symmetry.space_group_name_H-M   'P 1'
#
loop_
_entity.id
_entity.type
_entity.pdbx_description
1 polymer ?
#
loop_
_entity_poly.entity_id
_entity_poly.type
_entity_poly.pdbx_seq_one_letter_code
_entity_poly.pdbx_strand_id
1 'polypeptide(L)'
;MSNDRENKLQELRQRMQKSSTDNRAAVHDEHNTSKNQVRVAHKLEKKEKLADAIQEKKRVVEEGEDVERSKNMDYSIEDNENWEKKLKQKARNARFEFDDAEQVSQRRYKKDLAYIKPNMATYNKQKEQALGLPPGTITDDSSNADKSSTVDLYREADSLIYADHKPTDEDLDKLTNKVNDDIHRRKNFSRKRPEKEEDKTYINDRNKVFNNKINRYFNQYTKEIRESFERVNMSSAQEKAHNAAKEKAHFQSILNVLDIYQIASLGQIKNKLSVFHSLADDHKELLNQIGFKSRLGKIETAINANSLVVSAIRSQGDGLLEDMEQEEQAREMEKLGTCDGGQHDHSGHSGHSGDFEHSHSHSHSHEVPLSPASSSIHPEKPTPTQMEKLLSTLKQFVRDWSSDGEKERSSSYGPILDTLEKKFGNLSKEQRLQTKILVPGAGLARLAFDIARMGFSSQGNEFSYFMLLASFFILNRTTERNEHTLFPFAHSSSNHPSAASQLRCITVPDVLPLDYLRGPESDFSLVAGEFLEIYGGDDEKEQWDVVVTCFYLDTAKNIIDYIKTISHVLRPGGQFINLGPLLYHFESNEDGEPSIELTLEELKALLPKCGFRLDEERMIDTTYTNNPNSMLQYTYKACFWTATKL
;
A
#
# COMPACT_ATOMS: atom_id res chain seq x y z
N MET A 1 62.57 65.04 -2.24
CA MET A 1 61.76 65.62 -1.14
C MET A 1 60.33 66.01 -1.54
N SER A 2 59.99 66.27 -2.82
CA SER A 2 58.60 66.59 -3.21
C SER A 2 57.67 65.36 -3.32
N ASN A 3 58.19 64.24 -3.85
CA ASN A 3 57.40 63.02 -4.11
C ASN A 3 56.95 62.30 -2.82
N ASP A 4 57.77 62.31 -1.76
CA ASP A 4 57.41 61.67 -0.49
C ASP A 4 56.28 62.40 0.24
N ARG A 5 56.18 63.73 0.10
CA ARG A 5 55.08 64.50 0.69
C ARG A 5 53.76 64.23 -0.03
N GLU A 6 53.80 64.11 -1.34
CA GLU A 6 52.61 63.88 -2.16
C GLU A 6 52.06 62.46 -1.97
N ASN A 7 52.94 61.45 -1.92
CA ASN A 7 52.57 60.08 -1.57
C ASN A 7 52.00 59.98 -0.15
N LYS A 8 52.61 60.66 0.82
CA LYS A 8 52.12 60.67 2.20
C LYS A 8 50.77 61.37 2.33
N LEU A 9 50.49 62.39 1.50
CA LEU A 9 49.19 63.06 1.42
C LEU A 9 48.12 62.16 0.78
N GLN A 10 48.47 61.42 -0.28
CA GLN A 10 47.56 60.44 -0.89
C GLN A 10 47.24 59.29 0.07
N GLU A 11 48.24 58.77 0.78
CA GLU A 11 48.03 57.74 1.79
C GLU A 11 47.11 58.23 2.92
N LEU A 12 47.27 59.49 3.34
CA LEU A 12 46.39 60.12 4.32
C LEU A 12 44.95 60.24 3.80
N ARG A 13 44.76 60.65 2.53
CA ARG A 13 43.43 60.73 1.90
C ARG A 13 42.76 59.36 1.77
N GLN A 14 43.52 58.32 1.41
CA GLN A 14 43.00 56.96 1.34
C GLN A 14 42.60 56.43 2.72
N ARG A 15 43.42 56.67 3.75
CA ARG A 15 43.07 56.32 5.14
C ARG A 15 41.82 57.07 5.61
N MET A 16 41.67 58.32 5.22
CA MET A 16 40.51 59.14 5.58
C MET A 16 39.23 58.68 4.87
N GLN A 17 39.31 58.32 3.58
CA GLN A 17 38.19 57.69 2.86
C GLN A 17 37.84 56.33 3.46
N LYS A 18 38.83 55.49 3.72
CA LYS A 18 38.63 54.17 4.32
C LYS A 18 37.99 54.28 5.71
N SER A 19 38.47 55.20 6.55
CA SER A 19 37.84 55.47 7.85
C SER A 19 36.41 55.97 7.70
N SER A 20 36.11 56.80 6.71
CA SER A 20 34.74 57.27 6.46
C SER A 20 33.81 56.14 5.97
N THR A 21 34.28 55.24 5.10
CA THR A 21 33.51 54.08 4.64
C THR A 21 33.30 53.07 5.76
N ASP A 22 34.36 52.80 6.55
CA ASP A 22 34.32 51.85 7.65
C ASP A 22 33.41 52.38 8.77
N ASN A 23 33.46 53.68 9.08
CA ASN A 23 32.53 54.30 10.03
C ASN A 23 31.08 54.26 9.52
N ARG A 24 30.85 54.49 8.22
CA ARG A 24 29.50 54.40 7.64
C ARG A 24 28.94 52.97 7.66
N ALA A 25 29.80 51.98 7.40
CA ALA A 25 29.44 50.57 7.50
C ALA A 25 29.16 50.17 8.95
N ALA A 26 30.01 50.57 9.90
CA ALA A 26 29.82 50.32 11.32
C ALA A 26 28.52 50.95 11.86
N VAL A 27 28.20 52.19 11.47
CA VAL A 27 26.92 52.84 11.85
C VAL A 27 25.71 52.11 11.25
N HIS A 28 25.82 51.62 10.01
CA HIS A 28 24.74 50.85 9.39
C HIS A 28 24.55 49.48 10.04
N ASP A 29 25.64 48.81 10.41
CA ASP A 29 25.61 47.54 11.13
C ASP A 29 25.13 47.71 12.58
N GLU A 30 25.52 48.78 13.27
CA GLU A 30 24.99 49.16 14.58
C GLU A 30 23.48 49.50 14.50
N HIS A 31 23.05 50.20 13.45
CA HIS A 31 21.63 50.47 13.21
C HIS A 31 20.84 49.18 12.91
N ASN A 32 21.42 48.25 12.15
CA ASN A 32 20.79 46.96 11.84
C ASN A 32 20.78 46.00 13.02
N THR A 33 21.83 45.98 13.84
CA THR A 33 21.90 45.20 15.07
C THR A 33 20.92 45.75 16.10
N SER A 34 20.79 47.07 16.26
CA SER A 34 19.76 47.71 17.10
C SER A 34 18.34 47.34 16.66
N LYS A 35 18.02 47.44 15.36
CA LYS A 35 16.71 46.99 14.83
C LYS A 35 16.47 45.49 15.00
N ASN A 36 17.50 44.67 14.82
CA ASN A 36 17.40 43.23 15.03
C ASN A 36 17.29 42.86 16.52
N GLN A 37 17.91 43.60 17.44
CA GLN A 37 17.79 43.37 18.89
C GLN A 37 16.36 43.58 19.36
N VAL A 38 15.67 44.65 18.92
CA VAL A 38 14.25 44.85 19.24
C VAL A 38 13.38 43.72 18.68
N ARG A 39 13.66 43.28 17.44
CA ARG A 39 12.92 42.17 16.81
C ARG A 39 13.18 40.82 17.48
N VAL A 40 14.40 40.58 17.94
CA VAL A 40 14.81 39.35 18.64
C VAL A 40 14.24 39.35 20.06
N ALA A 41 14.31 40.47 20.79
CA ALA A 41 13.69 40.63 22.10
C ALA A 41 12.18 40.36 22.04
N HIS A 42 11.48 40.94 21.07
CA HIS A 42 10.04 40.70 20.89
C HIS A 42 9.71 39.26 20.45
N LYS A 43 10.63 38.56 19.77
CA LYS A 43 10.48 37.12 19.49
C LYS A 43 10.72 36.27 20.73
N LEU A 44 11.68 36.65 21.57
CA LEU A 44 12.00 35.96 22.82
C LEU A 44 10.83 36.10 23.81
N GLU A 45 10.31 37.32 23.99
CA GLU A 45 9.13 37.61 24.81
C GLU A 45 7.90 36.82 24.35
N LYS A 46 7.69 36.68 23.04
CA LYS A 46 6.62 35.84 22.49
C LYS A 46 6.81 34.35 22.77
N LYS A 47 8.05 33.87 22.77
CA LYS A 47 8.35 32.46 23.10
C LYS A 47 8.17 32.20 24.59
N GLU A 48 8.58 33.13 25.44
CA GLU A 48 8.40 33.06 26.90
C GLU A 48 6.91 33.03 27.25
N LYS A 49 6.11 33.97 26.74
CA LYS A 49 4.65 33.97 26.92
C LYS A 49 3.96 32.69 26.41
N LEU A 50 4.49 32.09 25.33
CA LEU A 50 3.95 30.85 24.79
C LEU A 50 4.36 29.64 25.66
N ALA A 51 5.56 29.63 26.22
CA ALA A 51 6.01 28.61 27.16
C ALA A 51 5.21 28.66 28.46
N ASP A 52 5.00 29.86 29.03
CA ASP A 52 4.18 30.08 30.22
C ASP A 52 2.74 29.61 29.98
N ALA A 53 2.15 29.94 28.82
CA ALA A 53 0.82 29.49 28.45
C ALA A 53 0.72 27.96 28.28
N ILE A 54 1.78 27.29 27.80
CA ILE A 54 1.83 25.82 27.70
C ILE A 54 1.96 25.19 29.08
N GLN A 55 2.80 25.76 29.95
CA GLN A 55 2.99 25.28 31.31
C GLN A 55 1.72 25.43 32.15
N GLU A 56 1.03 26.56 32.01
CA GLU A 56 -0.25 26.80 32.66
C GLU A 56 -1.34 25.86 32.14
N LYS A 57 -1.42 25.64 30.81
CA LYS A 57 -2.30 24.62 30.24
C LYS A 57 -2.02 23.23 30.83
N LYS A 58 -0.74 22.86 30.98
CA LYS A 58 -0.36 21.57 31.54
C LYS A 58 -0.78 21.44 33.01
N ARG A 59 -0.61 22.50 33.81
CA ARG A 59 -1.06 22.56 35.21
C ARG A 59 -2.57 22.37 35.33
N VAL A 60 -3.36 23.09 34.52
CA VAL A 60 -4.82 23.00 34.49
C VAL A 60 -5.31 21.60 34.09
N VAL A 61 -4.61 20.93 33.16
CA VAL A 61 -4.90 19.53 32.79
C VAL A 61 -4.53 18.53 33.89
N GLU A 62 -3.40 18.73 34.59
CA GLU A 62 -2.99 17.89 35.72
C GLU A 62 -3.91 18.04 36.94
N GLU A 63 -4.48 19.24 37.14
CA GLU A 63 -5.50 19.55 38.16
C GLU A 63 -6.91 19.03 37.77
N GLY A 64 -7.08 18.54 36.52
CA GLY A 64 -8.32 17.93 36.03
C GLY A 64 -9.40 18.92 35.56
N GLU A 65 -9.03 20.18 35.30
CA GLU A 65 -9.94 21.24 34.86
C GLU A 65 -9.97 21.41 33.32
N ASP A 66 -11.08 21.90 32.78
CA ASP A 66 -11.24 22.17 31.34
C ASP A 66 -10.55 23.49 30.94
N VAL A 67 -9.49 23.35 30.14
CA VAL A 67 -8.61 24.44 29.67
C VAL A 67 -9.36 25.54 28.92
N GLU A 68 -10.33 25.17 28.09
CA GLU A 68 -11.07 26.16 27.28
C GLU A 68 -12.09 26.91 28.14
N ARG A 69 -12.65 26.23 29.16
CA ARG A 69 -13.54 26.86 30.12
C ARG A 69 -12.82 27.89 31.00
N SER A 70 -11.63 27.57 31.50
CA SER A 70 -10.82 28.50 32.31
C SER A 70 -10.45 29.76 31.54
N LYS A 71 -9.97 29.61 30.30
CA LYS A 71 -9.64 30.74 29.43
C LYS A 71 -10.82 31.62 29.05
N ASN A 72 -12.00 31.02 28.87
CA ASN A 72 -13.20 31.77 28.54
C ASN A 72 -13.68 32.67 29.68
N MET A 73 -13.26 32.41 30.93
CA MET A 73 -13.58 33.25 32.08
C MET A 73 -12.78 34.56 32.13
N ASP A 74 -11.64 34.63 31.44
CA ASP A 74 -10.76 35.80 31.43
C ASP A 74 -11.18 36.89 30.42
N TYR A 75 -12.09 36.57 29.49
CA TYR A 75 -12.56 37.53 28.49
C TYR A 75 -13.78 38.32 29.01
N SER A 76 -13.67 39.65 28.97
CA SER A 76 -14.81 40.53 29.22
C SER A 76 -15.80 40.50 28.05
N ILE A 77 -17.07 40.82 28.32
CA ILE A 77 -18.12 40.99 27.29
C ILE A 77 -17.68 42.05 26.26
N GLU A 78 -17.07 43.15 26.71
CA GLU A 78 -16.59 44.23 25.84
C GLU A 78 -15.47 43.76 24.88
N ASP A 79 -14.59 42.87 25.34
CA ASP A 79 -13.51 42.30 24.51
C ASP A 79 -14.08 41.39 23.43
N ASN A 80 -15.07 40.58 23.79
CA ASN A 80 -15.76 39.70 22.86
C ASN A 80 -16.54 40.51 21.81
N GLU A 81 -17.26 41.56 22.21
CA GLU A 81 -17.98 42.45 21.28
C GLU A 81 -17.02 43.17 20.31
N ASN A 82 -15.89 43.68 20.80
CA ASN A 82 -14.86 44.30 19.97
C ASN A 82 -14.24 43.28 19.00
N TRP A 83 -14.02 42.06 19.45
CA TRP A 83 -13.51 40.96 18.63
C TRP A 83 -14.51 40.56 17.54
N GLU A 84 -15.79 40.42 17.87
CA GLU A 84 -16.86 40.16 16.91
C GLU A 84 -16.98 41.28 15.88
N LYS A 85 -16.92 42.54 16.31
CA LYS A 85 -16.95 43.70 15.42
C LYS A 85 -15.78 43.66 14.42
N LYS A 86 -14.59 43.29 14.90
CA LYS A 86 -13.40 43.10 14.07
C LYS A 86 -13.54 41.91 13.11
N LEU A 87 -14.13 40.80 13.54
CA LEU A 87 -14.44 39.65 12.69
C LEU A 87 -15.48 40.00 11.61
N LYS A 88 -16.57 40.69 11.97
CA LYS A 88 -17.60 41.18 11.03
C LYS A 88 -16.99 42.13 10.00
N GLN A 89 -16.10 43.05 10.42
CA GLN A 89 -15.39 43.94 9.50
C GLN A 89 -14.43 43.17 8.59
N LYS A 90 -13.70 42.19 9.10
CA LYS A 90 -12.83 41.31 8.30
C LYS A 90 -13.64 40.49 7.29
N ALA A 91 -14.75 39.89 7.70
CA ALA A 91 -15.65 39.13 6.84
C ALA A 91 -16.21 40.01 5.71
N ARG A 92 -16.68 41.23 6.03
CA ARG A 92 -17.13 42.21 5.02
C ARG A 92 -16.02 42.58 4.02
N ASN A 93 -14.78 42.67 4.48
CA ASN A 93 -13.63 42.99 3.64
C ASN A 93 -13.11 41.78 2.84
N ALA A 94 -13.42 40.56 3.27
CA ALA A 94 -13.11 39.30 2.60
C ALA A 94 -14.23 38.93 1.63
N ARG A 95 -14.40 39.73 0.56
CA ARG A 95 -15.28 39.33 -0.56
C ARG A 95 -14.51 38.40 -1.50
N PHE A 96 -15.14 37.27 -1.83
CA PHE A 96 -14.59 36.21 -2.70
C PHE A 96 -15.24 36.18 -4.10
N GLU A 97 -16.02 37.19 -4.46
CA GLU A 97 -16.68 37.32 -5.77
C GLU A 97 -15.72 37.67 -6.90
N PHE A 98 -16.11 37.37 -8.14
CA PHE A 98 -15.36 37.73 -9.34
C PHE A 98 -15.49 39.24 -9.58
N ASP A 99 -14.42 39.99 -9.35
CA ASP A 99 -14.40 41.44 -9.53
C ASP A 99 -13.90 41.81 -10.94
N ASP A 100 -14.63 42.69 -11.63
CA ASP A 100 -14.13 43.37 -12.83
C ASP A 100 -12.98 44.32 -12.51
N ALA A 101 -12.18 44.67 -13.53
CA ALA A 101 -11.01 45.54 -13.38
C ALA A 101 -11.33 46.89 -12.69
N GLU A 102 -12.51 47.44 -12.96
CA GLU A 102 -13.01 48.68 -12.34
C GLU A 102 -13.32 48.50 -10.84
N GLN A 103 -13.86 47.34 -10.46
CA GLN A 103 -14.17 47.05 -9.06
C GLN A 103 -12.89 46.81 -8.25
N VAL A 104 -11.89 46.17 -8.84
CA VAL A 104 -10.55 46.01 -8.24
C VAL A 104 -9.89 47.38 -8.02
N SER A 105 -9.94 48.27 -9.02
CA SER A 105 -9.34 49.61 -8.92
C SER A 105 -10.06 50.47 -7.88
N GLN A 106 -11.39 50.46 -7.84
CA GLN A 106 -12.19 51.20 -6.86
C GLN A 106 -11.92 50.73 -5.42
N ARG A 107 -11.79 49.43 -5.18
CA ARG A 107 -11.45 48.90 -3.84
C ARG A 107 -10.06 49.30 -3.40
N ARG A 108 -9.09 49.24 -4.31
CA ARG A 108 -7.74 49.71 -4.02
C ARG A 108 -7.75 51.19 -3.68
N TYR A 109 -8.46 52.01 -4.46
CA TYR A 109 -8.63 53.43 -4.19
C TYR A 109 -9.24 53.69 -2.80
N LYS A 110 -10.33 52.99 -2.43
CA LYS A 110 -10.93 53.09 -1.08
C LYS A 110 -9.97 52.69 0.05
N LYS A 111 -9.15 51.64 -0.16
CA LYS A 111 -8.12 51.26 0.80
C LYS A 111 -7.04 52.34 0.90
N ASP A 112 -6.56 52.85 -0.23
CA ASP A 112 -5.55 53.91 -0.26
C ASP A 112 -6.04 55.18 0.45
N LEU A 113 -7.31 55.58 0.26
CA LEU A 113 -7.93 56.68 1.01
C LEU A 113 -7.90 56.46 2.53
N ALA A 114 -8.09 55.23 3.00
CA ALA A 114 -8.04 54.92 4.43
C ALA A 114 -6.60 54.93 4.99
N TYR A 115 -5.59 54.69 4.16
CA TYR A 115 -4.18 54.72 4.56
C TYR A 115 -3.55 56.11 4.45
N ILE A 116 -4.08 56.98 3.61
CA ILE A 116 -3.62 58.37 3.49
C ILE A 116 -4.01 59.11 4.77
N LYS A 117 -3.01 59.60 5.50
CA LYS A 117 -3.18 60.53 6.62
C LYS A 117 -2.76 61.92 6.14
N PRO A 118 -3.71 62.81 5.83
CA PRO A 118 -3.38 64.16 5.39
C PRO A 118 -2.62 64.91 6.48
N ASN A 119 -1.57 65.65 6.10
CA ASN A 119 -0.91 66.56 7.01
C ASN A 119 -1.75 67.86 7.10
N MET A 120 -2.59 67.92 8.12
CA MET A 120 -3.48 69.07 8.34
C MET A 120 -2.73 70.37 8.58
N ALA A 121 -1.52 70.31 9.16
CA ALA A 121 -0.72 71.51 9.42
C ALA A 121 -0.20 72.15 8.12
N THR A 122 0.29 71.35 7.16
CA THR A 122 0.72 71.87 5.85
C THR A 122 -0.45 72.38 5.03
N TYR A 123 -1.60 71.71 5.11
CA TYR A 123 -2.83 72.13 4.44
C TYR A 123 -3.36 73.45 5.00
N ASN A 124 -3.42 73.60 6.32
CA ASN A 124 -3.85 74.83 6.97
C ASN A 124 -2.90 75.99 6.65
N LYS A 125 -1.58 75.75 6.61
CA LYS A 125 -0.59 76.76 6.20
C LYS A 125 -0.79 77.24 4.76
N GLN A 126 -1.07 76.33 3.82
CA GLN A 126 -1.40 76.68 2.42
C GLN A 126 -2.73 77.44 2.33
N LYS A 127 -3.70 77.05 3.15
CA LYS A 127 -5.00 77.71 3.24
C LYS A 127 -4.91 79.13 3.81
N GLU A 128 -4.09 79.34 4.83
CA GLU A 128 -3.80 80.67 5.39
C GLU A 128 -3.12 81.58 4.36
N GLN A 129 -2.15 81.06 3.61
CA GLN A 129 -1.47 81.79 2.54
C GLN A 129 -2.42 82.21 1.42
N ALA A 130 -3.33 81.33 1.00
CA ALA A 130 -4.33 81.63 -0.04
C ALA A 130 -5.42 82.63 0.43
N LEU A 131 -5.68 82.70 1.74
CA LEU A 131 -6.62 83.64 2.35
C LEU A 131 -5.97 84.97 2.77
N GLY A 132 -4.65 85.13 2.61
CA GLY A 132 -3.90 86.32 3.03
C GLY A 132 -3.83 86.49 4.55
N LEU A 133 -4.00 85.41 5.33
CA LEU A 133 -4.01 85.43 6.79
C LEU A 133 -2.60 85.22 7.37
N PRO A 134 -2.28 85.77 8.56
CA PRO A 134 -1.03 85.49 9.24
C PRO A 134 -0.87 83.99 9.58
N PRO A 135 0.37 83.45 9.64
CA PRO A 135 0.58 82.05 9.99
C PRO A 135 0.05 81.69 11.38
N GLY A 136 -0.75 80.63 11.50
CA GLY A 136 -1.27 80.11 12.78
C GLY A 136 -2.61 80.69 13.22
N THR A 137 -3.38 81.29 12.30
CA THR A 137 -4.69 81.90 12.57
C THR A 137 -5.84 80.88 12.45
N ILE A 138 -5.64 79.76 11.74
CA ILE A 138 -6.67 78.72 11.55
C ILE A 138 -6.46 77.56 12.53
N THR A 139 -7.33 77.48 13.55
CA THR A 139 -7.53 76.31 14.41
C THR A 139 -8.80 75.55 13.99
N ASP A 140 -8.90 74.26 14.33
CA ASP A 140 -9.85 73.25 13.77
C ASP A 140 -11.36 73.62 13.80
N ASP A 141 -11.76 74.73 14.44
CA ASP A 141 -13.16 75.10 14.68
C ASP A 141 -13.66 76.39 13.99
N SER A 142 -12.91 76.93 13.01
CA SER A 142 -13.31 78.15 12.28
C SER A 142 -13.91 77.87 10.91
N SER A 143 -15.24 77.70 10.83
CA SER A 143 -15.98 77.51 9.57
C SER A 143 -16.87 78.71 9.22
N ASN A 144 -16.31 79.72 8.55
CA ASN A 144 -16.95 80.47 7.45
C ASN A 144 -16.10 81.69 7.09
N ALA A 145 -15.25 81.54 6.07
CA ALA A 145 -14.61 82.66 5.37
C ALA A 145 -15.18 82.72 3.94
N ASP A 146 -15.33 83.94 3.44
CA ASP A 146 -15.93 84.27 2.16
C ASP A 146 -15.15 83.63 0.99
N LYS A 147 -15.79 82.73 0.25
CA LYS A 147 -15.10 81.86 -0.75
C LYS A 147 -14.74 82.59 -2.05
N SER A 148 -15.19 83.83 -2.21
CA SER A 148 -15.06 84.61 -3.45
C SER A 148 -13.61 85.00 -3.79
N SER A 149 -12.71 85.10 -2.80
CA SER A 149 -11.31 85.52 -3.00
C SER A 149 -10.29 84.38 -3.07
N THR A 150 -10.73 83.12 -3.18
CA THR A 150 -9.89 81.91 -3.03
C THR A 150 -9.68 81.10 -4.30
N VAL A 151 -9.62 81.77 -5.46
CA VAL A 151 -9.49 81.11 -6.79
C VAL A 151 -8.21 80.28 -6.91
N ASP A 152 -7.14 80.64 -6.20
CA ASP A 152 -5.87 79.92 -6.24
C ASP A 152 -5.89 78.57 -5.51
N LEU A 153 -6.71 78.43 -4.46
CA LEU A 153 -6.81 77.22 -3.61
C LEU A 153 -7.98 76.31 -4.00
N TYR A 154 -9.14 76.89 -4.34
CA TYR A 154 -10.33 76.16 -4.77
C TYR A 154 -10.54 76.39 -6.27
N ARG A 155 -9.87 75.59 -7.09
CA ARG A 155 -9.95 75.67 -8.55
C ARG A 155 -11.13 74.85 -9.08
N GLU A 156 -11.91 75.47 -9.96
CA GLU A 156 -12.94 74.80 -10.75
C GLU A 156 -12.37 74.27 -12.07
N ALA A 157 -13.09 73.34 -12.72
CA ALA A 157 -12.63 72.68 -13.95
C ALA A 157 -12.34 73.64 -15.12
N ASP A 158 -12.96 74.84 -15.10
CA ASP A 158 -12.83 75.88 -16.13
C ASP A 158 -11.75 76.94 -15.82
N SER A 159 -10.97 76.76 -14.75
CA SER A 159 -9.86 77.66 -14.40
C SER A 159 -8.67 77.52 -15.35
N LEU A 160 -8.21 78.63 -15.92
CA LEU A 160 -7.09 78.68 -16.88
C LEU A 160 -5.69 78.51 -16.25
N ILE A 161 -5.60 78.38 -14.92
CA ILE A 161 -4.32 78.25 -14.19
C ILE A 161 -3.94 76.76 -14.10
N TYR A 162 -2.99 76.34 -14.93
CA TYR A 162 -2.50 74.96 -15.02
C TYR A 162 -0.98 74.87 -14.79
N ALA A 163 -0.54 73.83 -14.07
CA ALA A 163 0.88 73.45 -13.87
C ALA A 163 1.80 74.46 -13.13
N ASP A 164 1.26 75.23 -12.19
CA ASP A 164 2.00 76.19 -11.35
C ASP A 164 2.52 75.59 -10.03
N HIS A 165 2.03 74.42 -9.60
CA HIS A 165 2.50 73.74 -8.40
C HIS A 165 3.76 72.91 -8.68
N LYS A 166 4.86 73.20 -7.98
CA LYS A 166 6.06 72.36 -7.92
C LYS A 166 6.10 71.63 -6.58
N PRO A 167 5.90 70.30 -6.56
CA PRO A 167 5.97 69.52 -5.32
C PRO A 167 7.34 69.63 -4.65
N THR A 168 7.37 69.47 -3.33
CA THR A 168 8.63 69.36 -2.59
C THR A 168 9.27 67.99 -2.83
N ASP A 169 10.60 67.91 -2.74
CA ASP A 169 11.33 66.64 -2.90
C ASP A 169 10.87 65.59 -1.88
N GLU A 170 10.49 66.00 -0.66
CA GLU A 170 9.93 65.10 0.37
C GLU A 170 8.58 64.49 -0.05
N ASP A 171 7.73 65.23 -0.76
CA ASP A 171 6.44 64.74 -1.23
C ASP A 171 6.59 63.83 -2.46
N LEU A 172 7.57 64.12 -3.31
CA LEU A 172 8.01 63.23 -4.40
C LEU A 172 8.55 61.90 -3.87
N ASP A 173 9.33 61.92 -2.78
CA ASP A 173 9.84 60.72 -2.13
C ASP A 173 8.72 59.87 -1.50
N LYS A 174 7.74 60.51 -0.84
CA LYS A 174 6.56 59.79 -0.31
C LYS A 174 5.75 59.11 -1.42
N LEU A 175 5.55 59.80 -2.54
CA LEU A 175 4.87 59.23 -3.71
C LEU A 175 5.65 58.03 -4.27
N THR A 176 6.96 58.20 -4.46
CA THR A 176 7.85 57.16 -5.00
C THR A 176 7.87 55.92 -4.10
N ASN A 177 7.95 56.12 -2.78
CA ASN A 177 7.86 55.03 -1.80
C ASN A 177 6.51 54.29 -1.89
N LYS A 178 5.39 55.01 -1.99
CA LYS A 178 4.07 54.39 -2.15
C LYS A 178 3.94 53.61 -3.46
N VAL A 179 4.48 54.14 -4.56
CA VAL A 179 4.50 53.45 -5.86
C VAL A 179 5.32 52.16 -5.78
N ASN A 180 6.50 52.20 -5.14
CA ASN A 180 7.33 51.02 -4.94
C ASN A 180 6.65 49.99 -4.05
N ASP A 181 6.02 50.40 -2.96
CA ASP A 181 5.23 49.51 -2.08
C ASP A 181 4.07 48.85 -2.83
N ASP A 182 3.43 49.59 -3.72
CA ASP A 182 2.35 49.09 -4.56
C ASP A 182 2.85 48.08 -5.60
N ILE A 183 4.02 48.32 -6.21
CA ILE A 183 4.67 47.38 -7.13
C ILE A 183 5.05 46.10 -6.39
N HIS A 184 5.64 46.21 -5.19
CA HIS A 184 5.98 45.06 -4.36
C HIS A 184 4.73 44.26 -3.97
N ARG A 185 3.65 44.93 -3.60
CA ARG A 185 2.36 44.27 -3.29
C ARG A 185 1.76 43.57 -4.52
N ARG A 186 1.86 44.16 -5.72
CA ARG A 186 1.42 43.52 -6.97
C ARG A 186 2.23 42.26 -7.30
N LYS A 187 3.57 42.30 -7.16
CA LYS A 187 4.42 41.11 -7.36
C LYS A 187 4.07 39.97 -6.41
N ASN A 188 3.68 40.32 -5.18
CA ASN A 188 3.29 39.36 -4.15
C ASN A 188 1.79 38.99 -4.17
N PHE A 189 1.04 39.41 -5.19
CA PHE A 189 -0.40 39.10 -5.31
C PHE A 189 -0.65 37.59 -5.48
N SER A 190 0.22 36.91 -6.23
CA SER A 190 0.26 35.45 -6.29
C SER A 190 1.38 34.94 -5.38
N ARG A 191 1.01 34.53 -4.16
CA ARG A 191 1.96 33.93 -3.23
C ARG A 191 2.22 32.46 -3.61
N LYS A 192 3.49 32.11 -3.82
CA LYS A 192 3.91 30.70 -3.95
C LYS A 192 3.63 30.00 -2.61
N ARG A 193 2.78 28.98 -2.62
CA ARG A 193 2.53 28.16 -1.43
C ARG A 193 3.74 27.27 -1.19
N PRO A 194 4.21 27.10 0.05
CA PRO A 194 5.21 26.09 0.37
C PRO A 194 4.65 24.72 -0.02
N GLU A 195 5.51 23.90 -0.62
CA GLU A 195 5.15 22.55 -1.04
C GLU A 195 4.99 21.68 0.21
N LYS A 196 3.80 21.11 0.39
CA LYS A 196 3.59 20.06 1.39
C LYS A 196 4.07 18.74 0.79
N GLU A 197 4.56 17.83 1.63
CA GLU A 197 4.76 16.43 1.25
C GLU A 197 3.38 15.77 1.07
N GLU A 198 2.79 15.97 -0.10
CA GLU A 198 1.59 15.27 -0.57
C GLU A 198 2.00 14.30 -1.69
N ASP A 199 1.20 13.25 -1.91
CA ASP A 199 1.45 12.26 -2.96
C ASP A 199 1.59 12.92 -4.34
N LYS A 200 2.66 12.57 -5.06
CA LYS A 200 3.00 13.15 -6.37
C LYS A 200 2.03 12.66 -7.45
N THR A 201 0.92 13.38 -7.62
CA THR A 201 -0.10 13.13 -8.65
C THR A 201 0.24 13.71 -10.04
N TYR A 202 1.50 14.08 -10.30
CA TYR A 202 1.88 14.76 -11.53
C TYR A 202 3.30 14.41 -11.99
N ILE A 203 3.48 14.35 -13.32
CA ILE A 203 4.75 13.96 -13.98
C ILE A 203 5.65 15.16 -14.28
N ASN A 204 5.07 16.36 -14.49
CA ASN A 204 5.82 17.59 -14.74
C ASN A 204 5.13 18.82 -14.13
N ASP A 205 5.86 19.93 -13.96
CA ASP A 205 5.34 21.16 -13.32
C ASP A 205 4.13 21.77 -14.03
N ARG A 206 4.06 21.63 -15.36
CA ARG A 206 2.93 22.13 -16.15
C ARG A 206 1.68 21.28 -15.91
N ASN A 207 1.85 19.98 -15.73
CA ASN A 207 0.81 19.02 -15.36
C ASN A 207 0.37 19.23 -13.90
N LYS A 208 1.27 19.58 -12.97
CA LYS A 208 0.93 20.01 -11.61
C LYS A 208 -0.05 21.18 -11.60
N VAL A 209 0.23 22.21 -12.41
CA VAL A 209 -0.64 23.40 -12.50
C VAL A 209 -1.98 23.03 -13.15
N PHE A 210 -2.00 22.12 -14.11
CA PHE A 210 -3.22 21.60 -14.73
C PHE A 210 -4.06 20.80 -13.72
N ASN A 211 -3.48 19.83 -13.02
CA ASN A 211 -4.16 19.02 -12.00
C ASN A 211 -4.69 19.90 -10.86
N ASN A 212 -3.92 20.90 -10.43
CA ASN A 212 -4.39 21.88 -9.45
C ASN A 212 -5.58 22.72 -9.93
N LYS A 213 -5.72 22.98 -11.24
CA LYS A 213 -6.91 23.63 -11.80
C LYS A 213 -8.09 22.66 -11.81
N ILE A 214 -7.91 21.42 -12.28
CA ILE A 214 -8.95 20.39 -12.27
C ILE A 214 -9.48 20.17 -10.85
N ASN A 215 -8.59 19.98 -9.88
CA ASN A 215 -8.94 19.80 -8.48
C ASN A 215 -9.78 20.96 -7.93
N ARG A 216 -9.55 22.22 -8.34
CA ARG A 216 -10.36 23.35 -7.86
C ARG A 216 -11.81 23.33 -8.35
N TYR A 217 -12.06 22.83 -9.55
CA TYR A 217 -13.41 22.80 -10.14
C TYR A 217 -14.14 21.50 -9.85
N PHE A 218 -13.44 20.37 -9.93
CA PHE A 218 -14.06 19.05 -9.88
C PHE A 218 -14.04 18.43 -8.48
N ASN A 219 -13.14 18.80 -7.57
CA ASN A 219 -13.10 18.18 -6.23
C ASN A 219 -14.42 18.31 -5.47
N GLN A 220 -15.22 19.37 -5.71
CA GLN A 220 -16.53 19.51 -5.06
C GLN A 220 -17.53 18.45 -5.54
N TYR A 221 -17.42 18.00 -6.80
CA TYR A 221 -18.32 17.03 -7.43
C TYR A 221 -17.77 15.59 -7.40
N THR A 222 -16.45 15.44 -7.35
CA THR A 222 -15.76 14.14 -7.27
C THR A 222 -15.33 13.80 -5.84
N LYS A 223 -15.80 14.56 -4.84
CA LYS A 223 -15.47 14.35 -3.43
C LYS A 223 -15.86 12.95 -2.99
N GLU A 224 -17.07 12.51 -3.29
CA GLU A 224 -17.54 11.16 -2.95
C GLU A 224 -16.75 10.07 -3.68
N ILE A 225 -16.37 10.29 -4.95
CA ILE A 225 -15.58 9.33 -5.73
C ILE A 225 -14.17 9.22 -5.16
N ARG A 226 -13.54 10.35 -4.82
CA ARG A 226 -12.22 10.39 -4.19
C ARG A 226 -12.25 9.80 -2.79
N GLU A 227 -13.24 10.14 -1.97
CA GLU A 227 -13.45 9.53 -0.66
C GLU A 227 -13.82 8.05 -0.76
N SER A 228 -14.42 7.60 -1.85
CA SER A 228 -14.66 6.18 -2.13
C SER A 228 -13.38 5.48 -2.55
N PHE A 229 -12.52 6.11 -3.35
CA PHE A 229 -11.18 5.62 -3.66
C PHE A 229 -10.26 5.58 -2.43
N GLU A 230 -10.30 6.63 -1.59
CA GLU A 230 -9.55 6.70 -0.34
C GLU A 230 -10.16 5.74 0.71
N ARG A 231 -11.48 5.51 0.72
CA ARG A 231 -12.13 4.46 1.53
C ARG A 231 -11.82 3.06 1.02
N VAL A 232 -11.72 2.83 -0.28
CA VAL A 232 -11.22 1.57 -0.87
C VAL A 232 -9.76 1.37 -0.49
N ASN A 233 -8.95 2.43 -0.40
CA ASN A 233 -7.55 2.32 0.01
C ASN A 233 -7.38 2.16 1.54
N MET A 234 -8.20 2.81 2.37
CA MET A 234 -8.20 2.61 3.84
C MET A 234 -8.85 1.28 4.25
N SER A 235 -9.92 0.86 3.55
CA SER A 235 -10.44 -0.50 3.65
C SER A 235 -9.39 -1.48 3.16
N SER A 236 -8.64 -1.19 2.09
CA SER A 236 -7.55 -2.06 1.64
C SER A 236 -6.46 -2.21 2.68
N ALA A 237 -6.17 -1.22 3.53
CA ALA A 237 -5.13 -1.34 4.55
C ALA A 237 -5.58 -2.18 5.76
N GLN A 238 -6.85 -2.06 6.17
CA GLN A 238 -7.47 -2.92 7.18
C GLN A 238 -7.75 -4.33 6.64
N GLU A 239 -8.17 -4.45 5.39
CA GLU A 239 -8.42 -5.70 4.68
C GLU A 239 -7.12 -6.44 4.38
N LYS A 240 -6.04 -5.75 3.96
CA LYS A 240 -4.69 -6.34 3.85
C LYS A 240 -4.17 -6.82 5.20
N ALA A 241 -4.37 -6.04 6.27
CA ALA A 241 -3.97 -6.48 7.61
C ALA A 241 -4.79 -7.69 8.10
N HIS A 242 -6.10 -7.68 7.84
CA HIS A 242 -6.99 -8.79 8.16
C HIS A 242 -6.68 -10.05 7.34
N ASN A 243 -6.37 -9.90 6.05
CA ASN A 243 -5.97 -10.99 5.17
C ASN A 243 -4.61 -11.56 5.60
N ALA A 244 -3.63 -10.71 5.93
CA ALA A 244 -2.34 -11.15 6.47
C ALA A 244 -2.51 -11.91 7.81
N ALA A 245 -3.37 -11.43 8.71
CA ALA A 245 -3.66 -12.12 9.96
C ALA A 245 -4.37 -13.47 9.74
N LYS A 246 -5.30 -13.55 8.78
CA LYS A 246 -5.94 -14.81 8.37
C LYS A 246 -4.94 -15.78 7.76
N GLU A 247 -4.05 -15.29 6.90
CA GLU A 247 -3.00 -16.06 6.25
C GLU A 247 -2.06 -16.68 7.30
N LYS A 248 -1.59 -15.86 8.25
CA LYS A 248 -0.79 -16.32 9.40
C LYS A 248 -1.52 -17.36 10.25
N ALA A 249 -2.80 -17.14 10.56
CA ALA A 249 -3.60 -18.10 11.31
C ALA A 249 -3.79 -19.42 10.54
N HIS A 250 -3.98 -19.35 9.22
CA HIS A 250 -4.07 -20.53 8.36
C HIS A 250 -2.75 -21.30 8.32
N PHE A 251 -1.63 -20.60 8.18
CA PHE A 251 -0.29 -21.19 8.21
C PHE A 251 -0.02 -21.88 9.57
N GLN A 252 -0.33 -21.22 10.69
CA GLN A 252 -0.21 -21.81 12.02
C GLN A 252 -1.09 -23.07 12.19
N SER A 253 -2.31 -23.05 11.64
CA SER A 253 -3.19 -24.24 11.64
C SER A 253 -2.54 -25.42 10.92
N ILE A 254 -1.84 -25.17 9.82
CA ILE A 254 -1.11 -26.20 9.07
C ILE A 254 0.09 -26.74 9.85
N LEU A 255 0.85 -25.87 10.52
CA LEU A 255 1.93 -26.32 11.42
C LEU A 255 1.39 -27.21 12.55
N ASN A 256 0.24 -26.85 13.13
CA ASN A 256 -0.42 -27.66 14.15
C ASN A 256 -0.83 -29.05 13.61
N VAL A 257 -1.25 -29.14 12.34
CA VAL A 257 -1.58 -30.43 11.69
C VAL A 257 -0.33 -31.32 11.59
N LEU A 258 0.81 -30.75 11.20
CA LEU A 258 2.09 -31.47 11.15
C LEU A 258 2.50 -31.98 12.54
N ASP A 259 2.31 -31.16 13.58
CA ASP A 259 2.65 -31.53 14.95
C ASP A 259 1.82 -32.69 15.49
N ILE A 260 0.52 -32.71 15.19
CA ILE A 260 -0.36 -33.77 15.69
C ILE A 260 -0.36 -35.03 14.82
N TYR A 261 0.30 -35.03 13.66
CA TYR A 261 0.27 -36.13 12.68
C TYR A 261 0.52 -37.49 13.32
N GLN A 262 1.57 -37.60 14.13
CA GLN A 262 1.97 -38.87 14.75
C GLN A 262 0.88 -39.34 15.72
N ILE A 263 0.42 -38.45 16.61
CA ILE A 263 -0.59 -38.76 17.62
C ILE A 263 -1.91 -39.16 16.95
N ALA A 264 -2.36 -38.41 15.95
CA ALA A 264 -3.58 -38.67 15.21
C ALA A 264 -3.54 -40.01 14.46
N SER A 265 -2.45 -40.27 13.73
CA SER A 265 -2.26 -41.50 12.96
C SER A 265 -2.17 -42.73 13.88
N LEU A 266 -1.45 -42.64 14.99
CA LEU A 266 -1.39 -43.71 15.99
C LEU A 266 -2.73 -43.92 16.70
N GLY A 267 -3.51 -42.85 16.92
CA GLY A 267 -4.87 -42.91 17.44
C GLY A 267 -5.79 -43.81 16.59
N GLN A 268 -5.69 -43.71 15.26
CA GLN A 268 -6.45 -44.60 14.36
C GLN A 268 -6.04 -46.08 14.51
N ILE A 269 -4.76 -46.37 14.77
CA ILE A 269 -4.29 -47.74 15.03
C ILE A 269 -4.80 -48.24 16.39
N LYS A 270 -4.79 -47.39 17.42
CA LYS A 270 -5.38 -47.72 18.73
C LYS A 270 -6.87 -48.03 18.62
N ASN A 271 -7.62 -47.30 17.80
CA ASN A 271 -9.03 -47.60 17.54
C ASN A 271 -9.21 -48.99 16.90
N LYS A 272 -8.37 -49.34 15.91
CA LYS A 272 -8.38 -50.68 15.29
C LYS A 272 -8.03 -51.78 16.30
N LEU A 273 -7.09 -51.54 17.21
CA LEU A 273 -6.75 -52.46 18.29
C LEU A 273 -7.88 -52.60 19.31
N SER A 274 -8.57 -51.51 19.65
CA SER A 274 -9.75 -51.54 20.53
C SER A 274 -10.85 -52.42 19.95
N VAL A 275 -11.16 -52.24 18.65
CA VAL A 275 -12.11 -53.10 17.93
C VAL A 275 -11.66 -54.56 17.94
N PHE A 276 -10.37 -54.84 17.71
CA PHE A 276 -9.82 -56.18 17.82
C PHE A 276 -10.02 -56.78 19.22
N HIS A 277 -9.83 -56.00 20.28
CA HIS A 277 -10.02 -56.47 21.67
C HIS A 277 -11.49 -56.71 22.03
N SER A 278 -12.44 -56.02 21.38
CA SER A 278 -13.88 -56.25 21.57
C SER A 278 -14.42 -57.50 20.86
N LEU A 279 -13.62 -58.16 20.01
CA LEU A 279 -14.03 -59.40 19.34
C LEU A 279 -14.04 -60.59 20.31
N ALA A 280 -14.81 -61.62 19.94
CA ALA A 280 -14.81 -62.92 20.61
C ALA A 280 -13.41 -63.59 20.56
N ASP A 281 -13.12 -64.46 21.54
CA ASP A 281 -11.78 -65.05 21.73
C ASP A 281 -11.34 -65.92 20.55
N ASP A 282 -12.27 -66.67 19.95
CA ASP A 282 -12.07 -67.47 18.74
C ASP A 282 -11.66 -66.60 17.53
N HIS A 283 -12.34 -65.48 17.30
CA HIS A 283 -11.99 -64.53 16.24
C HIS A 283 -10.63 -63.88 16.48
N LYS A 284 -10.30 -63.54 17.73
CA LYS A 284 -8.98 -62.97 18.09
C LYS A 284 -7.86 -63.97 17.84
N GLU A 285 -8.07 -65.25 18.15
CA GLU A 285 -7.11 -66.32 17.88
C GLU A 285 -6.87 -66.49 16.37
N LEU A 286 -7.94 -66.57 15.57
CA LEU A 286 -7.84 -66.64 14.11
C LEU A 286 -7.07 -65.46 13.51
N LEU A 287 -7.39 -64.23 13.95
CA LEU A 287 -6.71 -63.02 13.49
C LEU A 287 -5.24 -62.96 13.91
N ASN A 288 -4.89 -63.50 15.08
CA ASN A 288 -3.50 -63.61 15.52
C ASN A 288 -2.72 -64.63 14.68
N GLN A 289 -3.31 -65.79 14.36
CA GLN A 289 -2.67 -66.83 13.54
C GLN A 289 -2.34 -66.33 12.13
N ILE A 290 -3.22 -65.51 11.53
CA ILE A 290 -2.96 -64.89 10.21
C ILE A 290 -2.12 -63.60 10.28
N GLY A 291 -1.65 -63.20 11.46
CA GLY A 291 -0.72 -62.08 11.62
C GLY A 291 -1.35 -60.68 11.59
N PHE A 292 -2.66 -60.54 11.81
CA PHE A 292 -3.36 -59.24 11.79
C PHE A 292 -2.75 -58.26 12.80
N LYS A 293 -2.55 -58.70 14.06
CA LYS A 293 -1.98 -57.86 15.13
C LYS A 293 -0.53 -57.48 14.84
N SER A 294 0.26 -58.42 14.31
CA SER A 294 1.66 -58.15 13.90
C SER A 294 1.72 -57.08 12.82
N ARG A 295 0.82 -57.13 11.83
CA ARG A 295 0.72 -56.10 10.79
C ARG A 295 0.39 -54.72 11.36
N LEU A 296 -0.52 -54.61 12.34
CA LEU A 296 -0.82 -53.33 13.00
C LEU A 296 0.42 -52.72 13.69
N GLY A 297 1.24 -53.53 14.35
CA GLY A 297 2.51 -53.05 14.94
C GLY A 297 3.53 -52.58 13.90
N LYS A 298 3.55 -53.21 12.71
CA LYS A 298 4.37 -52.74 11.60
C LYS A 298 3.85 -51.41 11.02
N ILE A 299 2.53 -51.21 10.98
CA ILE A 299 1.93 -49.92 10.56
C ILE A 299 2.30 -48.82 11.55
N GLU A 300 2.29 -49.09 12.85
CA GLU A 300 2.77 -48.16 13.87
C GLU A 300 4.24 -47.77 13.65
N THR A 301 5.10 -48.74 13.33
CA THR A 301 6.51 -48.47 12.98
C THR A 301 6.63 -47.58 11.73
N ALA A 302 5.82 -47.85 10.70
CA ALA A 302 5.77 -47.06 9.47
C ALA A 302 5.28 -45.62 9.72
N ILE A 303 4.28 -45.43 10.59
CA ILE A 303 3.80 -44.10 11.00
C ILE A 303 4.90 -43.33 11.73
N ASN A 304 5.65 -43.99 12.61
CA ASN A 304 6.78 -43.38 13.33
C ASN A 304 7.93 -43.00 12.38
N ALA A 305 8.19 -43.79 11.34
CA ALA A 305 9.16 -43.42 10.31
C ALA A 305 8.69 -42.18 9.53
N ASN A 306 7.42 -42.14 9.12
CA ASN A 306 6.84 -40.96 8.47
C ASN A 306 6.89 -39.72 9.37
N SER A 307 6.70 -39.86 10.68
CA SER A 307 6.72 -38.70 11.58
C SER A 307 8.08 -38.02 11.62
N LEU A 308 9.18 -38.74 11.40
CA LEU A 308 10.50 -38.12 11.30
C LEU A 308 10.57 -37.13 10.13
N VAL A 309 10.06 -37.53 8.96
CA VAL A 309 10.01 -36.66 7.77
C VAL A 309 9.03 -35.51 7.96
N VAL A 310 7.85 -35.78 8.53
CA VAL A 310 6.84 -34.74 8.82
C VAL A 310 7.39 -33.71 9.81
N SER A 311 8.10 -34.13 10.86
CA SER A 311 8.76 -33.21 11.79
C SER A 311 9.89 -32.42 11.13
N ALA A 312 10.64 -33.03 10.22
CA ALA A 312 11.67 -32.32 9.45
C ALA A 312 11.05 -31.24 8.54
N ILE A 313 9.92 -31.52 7.89
CA ILE A 313 9.14 -30.55 7.11
C ILE A 313 8.62 -29.43 8.03
N ARG A 314 8.03 -29.79 9.18
CA ARG A 314 7.53 -28.80 10.16
C ARG A 314 8.62 -27.83 10.60
N SER A 315 9.84 -28.30 10.84
CA SER A 315 10.94 -27.45 11.31
C SER A 315 11.34 -26.36 10.29
N GLN A 316 10.93 -26.52 9.02
CA GLN A 316 11.12 -25.48 8.01
C GLN A 316 10.12 -24.33 8.14
N GLY A 317 8.96 -24.60 8.72
CA GLY A 317 7.93 -23.60 8.94
C GLY A 317 8.25 -22.61 10.07
N ASP A 318 9.09 -23.00 11.04
CA ASP A 318 9.43 -22.13 12.18
C ASP A 318 10.15 -20.85 11.70
N GLY A 319 11.12 -20.97 10.79
CA GLY A 319 11.81 -19.81 10.22
C GLY A 319 10.92 -18.94 9.31
N LEU A 320 10.01 -19.57 8.56
CA LEU A 320 9.06 -18.84 7.72
C LEU A 320 8.06 -18.04 8.57
N LEU A 321 7.66 -18.59 9.73
CA LEU A 321 6.80 -17.90 10.68
C LEU A 321 7.48 -16.66 11.26
N GLU A 322 8.76 -16.77 11.62
CA GLU A 322 9.56 -15.64 12.10
C GLU A 322 9.66 -14.53 11.06
N ASP A 323 9.88 -14.88 9.78
CA ASP A 323 9.92 -13.91 8.68
C ASP A 323 8.57 -13.20 8.49
N MET A 324 7.46 -13.95 8.53
CA MET A 324 6.11 -13.39 8.45
C MET A 324 5.81 -12.43 9.62
N GLU A 325 6.26 -12.77 10.83
CA GLU A 325 6.13 -11.92 12.03
C GLU A 325 6.93 -10.63 11.93
N GLN A 326 8.16 -10.71 11.40
CA GLN A 326 9.00 -9.55 11.19
C GLN A 326 8.42 -8.62 10.12
N GLU A 327 7.84 -9.16 9.04
CA GLU A 327 7.21 -8.36 7.99
C GLU A 327 5.92 -7.67 8.50
N GLU A 328 5.12 -8.36 9.32
CA GLU A 328 3.97 -7.78 10.00
C GLU A 328 4.40 -6.63 10.93
N GLN A 329 5.43 -6.84 11.76
CA GLN A 329 6.00 -5.80 12.62
C GLN A 329 6.60 -4.63 11.84
N ALA A 330 7.25 -4.88 10.70
CA ALA A 330 7.77 -3.83 9.83
C ALA A 330 6.63 -2.98 9.24
N ARG A 331 5.55 -3.60 8.77
CA ARG A 331 4.36 -2.89 8.26
C ARG A 331 3.63 -2.11 9.36
N GLU A 332 3.57 -2.63 10.58
CA GLU A 332 3.03 -1.90 11.73
C GLU A 332 3.93 -0.71 12.13
N MET A 333 5.25 -0.89 12.13
CA MET A 333 6.20 0.21 12.36
C MET A 333 6.14 1.27 11.26
N GLU A 334 5.92 0.91 9.99
CA GLU A 334 5.67 1.88 8.92
C GLU A 334 4.38 2.67 9.15
N LYS A 335 3.30 2.01 9.60
CA LYS A 335 2.06 2.70 10.00
C LYS A 335 2.28 3.66 11.18
N LEU A 336 3.08 3.27 12.17
CA LEU A 336 3.44 4.11 13.32
C LEU A 336 4.42 5.23 12.95
N GLY A 337 5.29 5.03 11.96
CA GLY A 337 6.17 6.06 11.40
C GLY A 337 5.44 7.14 10.61
N THR A 338 4.21 6.86 10.16
CA THR A 338 3.31 7.83 9.51
C THR A 338 2.41 8.60 10.48
N CYS A 339 2.51 8.38 11.80
CA CYS A 339 1.69 9.07 12.80
C CYS A 339 2.51 9.88 13.83
N ASP A 340 3.45 10.70 13.38
CA ASP A 340 3.89 11.87 14.16
C ASP A 340 3.67 13.16 13.34
N GLY A 341 2.51 13.79 13.59
CA GLY A 341 2.08 14.98 12.87
C GLY A 341 0.57 15.25 12.81
N GLY A 342 -0.24 14.59 13.65
CA GLY A 342 -1.68 14.87 13.76
C GLY A 342 -1.99 15.85 14.90
N GLN A 343 -2.10 17.15 14.60
CA GLN A 343 -2.81 18.08 15.48
C GLN A 343 -4.32 17.84 15.34
N HIS A 344 -4.96 17.40 16.41
CA HIS A 344 -6.42 17.35 16.54
C HIS A 344 -6.98 18.78 16.63
N ASP A 345 -7.63 19.23 15.56
CA ASP A 345 -8.54 20.38 15.60
C ASP A 345 -9.93 19.90 16.04
N HIS A 346 -10.34 20.28 17.26
CA HIS A 346 -11.72 20.21 17.71
C HIS A 346 -12.46 21.48 17.27
N SER A 347 -13.30 21.36 16.24
CA SER A 347 -14.33 22.37 15.94
C SER A 347 -15.68 21.88 16.45
N GLY A 348 -16.04 22.31 17.67
CA GLY A 348 -17.40 22.21 18.20
C GLY A 348 -18.22 23.43 17.77
N HIS A 349 -19.32 23.18 17.07
CA HIS A 349 -20.42 24.12 16.88
C HIS A 349 -21.62 23.61 17.68
N SER A 350 -21.90 24.25 18.82
CA SER A 350 -23.23 24.38 19.42
C SER A 350 -23.82 25.72 18.92
N GLY A 351 -25.11 25.98 18.83
CA GLY A 351 -26.35 25.27 19.12
C GLY A 351 -27.47 26.31 19.03
N HIS A 352 -28.69 25.92 18.68
CA HIS A 352 -29.86 26.70 19.08
C HIS A 352 -31.09 25.81 19.27
N SER A 353 -31.62 25.88 20.47
CA SER A 353 -32.91 25.38 20.93
C SER A 353 -34.05 26.31 20.52
N GLY A 354 -35.23 25.73 20.31
CA GLY A 354 -36.51 26.42 20.20
C GLY A 354 -37.65 25.41 20.30
N ASP A 355 -38.38 25.47 21.40
CA ASP A 355 -39.56 24.69 21.76
C ASP A 355 -40.67 24.77 20.71
N PHE A 356 -41.36 23.64 20.44
CA PHE A 356 -42.80 23.61 20.16
C PHE A 356 -43.33 22.19 20.40
N GLU A 357 -44.35 22.08 21.25
CA GLU A 357 -45.17 20.89 21.47
C GLU A 357 -45.83 20.42 20.16
N HIS A 358 -45.91 19.11 19.92
CA HIS A 358 -47.12 18.40 19.50
C HIS A 358 -46.92 16.88 19.43
N SER A 359 -48.00 16.18 19.74
CA SER A 359 -48.19 14.74 19.89
C SER A 359 -48.16 13.95 18.58
N HIS A 360 -47.64 12.71 18.63
CA HIS A 360 -48.35 11.45 18.31
C HIS A 360 -47.47 10.31 17.76
N SER A 361 -47.79 9.12 18.28
CA SER A 361 -47.74 7.77 17.69
C SER A 361 -46.41 7.02 17.51
N HIS A 362 -46.34 5.94 18.29
CA HIS A 362 -45.47 4.79 18.24
C HIS A 362 -45.38 4.10 16.87
N SER A 363 -44.19 3.66 16.49
CA SER A 363 -44.00 2.32 15.92
C SER A 363 -42.61 1.80 16.30
N HIS A 364 -42.57 0.65 16.99
CA HIS A 364 -41.36 -0.01 17.46
C HIS A 364 -40.77 -0.85 16.33
N SER A 365 -39.49 -0.63 16.00
CA SER A 365 -38.63 -1.67 15.43
C SER A 365 -37.40 -1.80 16.31
N HIS A 366 -37.13 -3.03 16.76
CA HIS A 366 -36.07 -3.39 17.68
C HIS A 366 -34.69 -3.22 17.01
N GLU A 367 -33.90 -2.25 17.46
CA GLU A 367 -32.45 -2.27 17.27
C GLU A 367 -31.81 -3.17 18.34
N VAL A 368 -31.05 -4.17 17.88
CA VAL A 368 -30.15 -4.97 18.72
C VAL A 368 -28.83 -4.21 18.83
N PRO A 369 -28.26 -3.97 20.04
CA PRO A 369 -27.02 -3.22 20.17
C PRO A 369 -25.84 -4.04 19.63
N LEU A 370 -25.14 -3.49 18.64
CA LEU A 370 -23.84 -3.98 18.17
C LEU A 370 -22.81 -3.81 19.30
N SER A 371 -22.36 -4.93 19.85
CA SER A 371 -21.16 -4.98 20.70
C SER A 371 -19.91 -5.02 19.80
N PRO A 372 -18.80 -4.37 20.17
CA PRO A 372 -17.57 -4.39 19.38
C PRO A 372 -16.93 -5.79 19.47
N ALA A 373 -16.98 -6.55 18.38
CA ALA A 373 -16.32 -7.85 18.29
C ALA A 373 -14.81 -7.65 18.11
N SER A 374 -14.05 -7.69 19.20
CA SER A 374 -12.64 -8.11 19.14
C SER A 374 -12.61 -9.63 18.99
N SER A 375 -12.72 -10.14 17.76
CA SER A 375 -12.52 -11.57 17.51
C SER A 375 -11.02 -11.87 17.59
N SER A 376 -10.55 -12.34 18.74
CA SER A 376 -9.25 -12.99 18.85
C SER A 376 -9.26 -14.22 17.94
N ILE A 377 -8.52 -14.16 16.83
CA ILE A 377 -8.34 -15.29 15.90
C ILE A 377 -7.49 -16.33 16.63
N HIS A 378 -8.12 -17.31 17.27
CA HIS A 378 -7.42 -18.43 17.89
C HIS A 378 -7.07 -19.46 16.81
N PRO A 379 -5.87 -20.08 16.87
CA PRO A 379 -5.51 -21.15 15.93
C PRO A 379 -6.51 -22.31 16.06
N GLU A 380 -7.20 -22.63 14.97
CA GLU A 380 -8.20 -23.69 14.93
C GLU A 380 -7.58 -25.07 15.18
N LYS A 381 -8.37 -25.96 15.80
CA LYS A 381 -7.98 -27.37 15.95
C LYS A 381 -7.86 -28.01 14.55
N PRO A 382 -6.82 -28.81 14.30
CA PRO A 382 -6.65 -29.54 13.04
C PRO A 382 -7.90 -30.30 12.62
N THR A 383 -8.37 -30.06 11.39
CA THR A 383 -9.57 -30.73 10.85
C THR A 383 -9.21 -32.07 10.19
N PRO A 384 -10.16 -33.03 10.10
CA PRO A 384 -9.94 -34.27 9.35
C PRO A 384 -9.50 -34.03 7.90
N THR A 385 -10.10 -33.04 7.24
CA THR A 385 -9.77 -32.63 5.86
C THR A 385 -8.33 -32.14 5.74
N GLN A 386 -7.83 -31.38 6.72
CA GLN A 386 -6.41 -30.96 6.73
C GLN A 386 -5.46 -32.15 6.92
N MET A 387 -5.83 -33.14 7.75
CA MET A 387 -5.05 -34.37 7.89
C MET A 387 -5.01 -35.13 6.56
N GLU A 388 -6.13 -35.23 5.83
CA GLU A 388 -6.16 -35.85 4.50
C GLU A 388 -5.25 -35.13 3.49
N LYS A 389 -5.20 -33.79 3.52
CA LYS A 389 -4.24 -33.01 2.71
C LYS A 389 -2.79 -33.35 3.04
N LEU A 390 -2.43 -33.48 4.32
CA LEU A 390 -1.09 -33.94 4.71
C LEU A 390 -0.78 -35.35 4.19
N LEU A 391 -1.72 -36.30 4.34
CA LEU A 391 -1.55 -37.66 3.82
C LEU A 391 -1.43 -37.69 2.28
N SER A 392 -2.16 -36.81 1.59
CA SER A 392 -2.03 -36.62 0.15
C SER A 392 -0.63 -36.09 -0.22
N THR A 393 -0.10 -35.14 0.56
CA THR A 393 1.26 -34.60 0.38
C THR A 393 2.33 -35.69 0.52
N LEU A 394 2.17 -36.63 1.47
CA LEU A 394 3.07 -37.80 1.58
C LEU A 394 3.05 -38.67 0.32
N LYS A 395 1.90 -38.80 -0.36
CA LYS A 395 1.80 -39.52 -1.63
C LYS A 395 2.39 -38.72 -2.79
N GLN A 396 2.33 -37.39 -2.75
CA GLN A 396 2.96 -36.54 -3.77
C GLN A 396 4.48 -36.71 -3.82
N PHE A 397 5.14 -36.97 -2.69
CA PHE A 397 6.56 -37.34 -2.69
C PHE A 397 6.84 -38.57 -3.56
N VAL A 398 5.92 -39.55 -3.62
CA VAL A 398 6.05 -40.71 -4.53
C VAL A 398 6.07 -40.24 -5.97
N ARG A 399 5.08 -39.41 -6.36
CA ARG A 399 4.94 -38.92 -7.73
C ARG A 399 6.14 -38.08 -8.14
N ASP A 400 6.51 -37.09 -7.33
CA ASP A 400 7.45 -36.05 -7.74
C ASP A 400 8.92 -36.35 -7.42
N TRP A 401 9.22 -37.15 -6.40
CA TRP A 401 10.61 -37.30 -5.91
C TRP A 401 11.02 -38.74 -5.62
N SER A 402 10.24 -39.74 -6.02
CA SER A 402 10.62 -41.15 -5.93
C SER A 402 10.83 -41.76 -7.31
N SER A 403 11.69 -42.77 -7.38
CA SER A 403 11.83 -43.62 -8.57
C SER A 403 10.52 -44.36 -8.90
N ASP A 404 9.72 -44.71 -7.90
CA ASP A 404 8.39 -45.32 -8.09
C ASP A 404 7.42 -44.41 -8.88
N GLY A 405 7.62 -43.09 -8.83
CA GLY A 405 6.83 -42.11 -9.57
C GLY A 405 7.27 -41.90 -11.02
N GLU A 406 8.42 -42.44 -11.44
CA GLU A 406 9.02 -42.16 -12.75
C GLU A 406 8.08 -42.48 -13.91
N LYS A 407 7.36 -43.60 -13.85
CA LYS A 407 6.40 -43.97 -14.89
C LYS A 407 5.26 -42.96 -15.00
N GLU A 408 4.74 -42.49 -13.86
CA GLU A 408 3.65 -41.51 -13.81
C GLU A 408 4.14 -40.13 -14.30
N ARG A 409 5.36 -39.73 -13.96
CA ARG A 409 6.00 -38.52 -14.49
C ARG A 409 6.27 -38.65 -15.99
N SER A 410 6.71 -39.81 -16.46
CA SER A 410 6.98 -40.02 -17.89
C SER A 410 5.70 -39.89 -18.73
N SER A 411 4.56 -40.38 -18.24
CA SER A 411 3.27 -40.21 -18.94
C SER A 411 2.67 -38.81 -18.84
N SER A 412 2.95 -38.08 -17.76
CA SER A 412 2.38 -36.73 -17.53
C SER A 412 3.34 -35.59 -17.90
N TYR A 413 4.55 -35.55 -17.33
CA TYR A 413 5.57 -34.53 -17.61
C TYR A 413 6.28 -34.75 -18.95
N GLY A 414 6.51 -36.00 -19.36
CA GLY A 414 7.20 -36.34 -20.61
C GLY A 414 6.65 -35.60 -21.85
N PRO A 415 5.34 -35.69 -22.15
CA PRO A 415 4.70 -34.95 -23.24
C PRO A 415 4.97 -33.44 -23.25
N ILE A 416 5.06 -32.83 -22.07
CA ILE A 416 5.30 -31.39 -21.90
C ILE A 416 6.76 -31.08 -22.22
N LEU A 417 7.69 -31.83 -21.63
CA LEU A 417 9.13 -31.68 -21.83
C LEU A 417 9.51 -31.91 -23.30
N ASP A 418 8.92 -32.92 -23.95
CA ASP A 418 9.11 -33.21 -25.37
C ASP A 418 8.65 -32.04 -26.25
N THR A 419 7.55 -31.38 -25.91
CA THR A 419 7.06 -30.20 -26.63
C THR A 419 8.01 -29.01 -26.46
N LEU A 420 8.56 -28.80 -25.27
CA LEU A 420 9.56 -27.77 -25.03
C LEU A 420 10.83 -28.03 -25.86
N GLU A 421 11.34 -29.26 -25.85
CA GLU A 421 12.51 -29.64 -26.64
C GLU A 421 12.22 -29.53 -28.15
N LYS A 422 11.04 -29.91 -28.62
CA LYS A 422 10.64 -29.77 -30.03
C LYS A 422 10.61 -28.31 -30.48
N LYS A 423 10.12 -27.39 -29.64
CA LYS A 423 9.97 -25.96 -29.99
C LYS A 423 11.26 -25.17 -29.81
N PHE A 424 12.02 -25.47 -28.75
CA PHE A 424 13.17 -24.68 -28.31
C PHE A 424 14.49 -25.45 -28.39
N GLY A 425 14.48 -26.65 -28.97
CA GLY A 425 15.63 -27.55 -29.09
C GLY A 425 16.86 -26.91 -29.75
N ASN A 426 16.61 -26.09 -30.77
CA ASN A 426 17.64 -25.42 -31.56
C ASN A 426 18.22 -24.16 -30.88
N LEU A 427 17.68 -23.75 -29.73
CA LEU A 427 18.21 -22.59 -29.00
C LEU A 427 19.54 -22.92 -28.33
N SER A 428 20.45 -21.94 -28.32
CA SER A 428 21.67 -21.98 -27.50
C SER A 428 21.33 -22.01 -26.01
N LYS A 429 22.29 -22.39 -25.16
CA LYS A 429 22.10 -22.43 -23.70
C LYS A 429 21.66 -21.08 -23.14
N GLU A 430 22.27 -20.00 -23.60
CA GLU A 430 21.98 -18.64 -23.16
C GLU A 430 20.56 -18.22 -23.55
N GLN A 431 20.12 -18.61 -24.75
CA GLN A 431 18.75 -18.35 -25.21
C GLN A 431 17.72 -19.19 -24.45
N ARG A 432 18.04 -20.45 -24.11
CA ARG A 432 17.18 -21.26 -23.24
C ARG A 432 17.04 -20.59 -21.87
N LEU A 433 18.13 -20.14 -21.28
CA LEU A 433 18.10 -19.47 -19.96
C LEU A 433 17.29 -18.18 -19.97
N GLN A 434 17.26 -17.46 -21.10
CA GLN A 434 16.41 -16.27 -21.27
C GLN A 434 14.94 -16.59 -21.55
N THR A 435 14.61 -17.84 -21.86
CA THR A 435 13.24 -18.27 -22.13
C THR A 435 12.54 -18.57 -20.80
N LYS A 436 11.59 -17.73 -20.42
CA LYS A 436 10.87 -17.78 -19.14
C LYS A 436 9.64 -18.69 -19.21
N ILE A 437 9.59 -19.67 -18.32
CA ILE A 437 8.53 -20.69 -18.26
C ILE A 437 7.87 -20.68 -16.88
N LEU A 438 6.57 -20.40 -16.85
CA LEU A 438 5.75 -20.43 -15.64
C LEU A 438 5.02 -21.76 -15.51
N VAL A 439 5.01 -22.33 -14.30
CA VAL A 439 4.32 -23.58 -13.96
C VAL A 439 3.35 -23.34 -12.80
N PRO A 440 2.09 -22.92 -13.06
CA PRO A 440 1.07 -22.77 -12.03
C PRO A 440 0.67 -24.12 -11.43
N GLY A 441 0.39 -24.15 -10.12
CA GLY A 441 0.05 -25.38 -9.40
C GLY A 441 1.20 -26.39 -9.41
N ALA A 442 2.40 -25.92 -9.07
CA ALA A 442 3.63 -26.70 -9.22
C ALA A 442 3.73 -27.91 -8.27
N GLY A 443 2.88 -28.02 -7.25
CA GLY A 443 2.93 -29.13 -6.29
C GLY A 443 4.26 -29.18 -5.54
N LEU A 444 4.99 -30.30 -5.62
CA LEU A 444 6.34 -30.40 -5.06
C LEU A 444 7.44 -29.90 -6.01
N ALA A 445 7.04 -29.16 -7.05
CA ALA A 445 7.88 -28.45 -8.00
C ALA A 445 8.80 -29.32 -8.88
N ARG A 446 8.54 -30.63 -9.00
CA ARG A 446 9.35 -31.53 -9.84
C ARG A 446 9.32 -31.13 -11.32
N LEU A 447 8.15 -30.79 -11.87
CA LEU A 447 8.04 -30.40 -13.27
C LEU A 447 8.81 -29.09 -13.56
N ALA A 448 8.66 -28.08 -12.70
CA ALA A 448 9.42 -26.83 -12.81
C ALA A 448 10.94 -27.07 -12.67
N PHE A 449 11.35 -27.96 -11.77
CA PHE A 449 12.75 -28.40 -11.65
C PHE A 449 13.25 -29.09 -12.94
N ASP A 450 12.49 -30.03 -13.51
CA ASP A 450 12.87 -30.74 -14.73
C ASP A 450 12.96 -29.79 -15.93
N ILE A 451 12.11 -28.74 -15.99
CA ILE A 451 12.18 -27.66 -16.99
C ILE A 451 13.45 -26.81 -16.79
N ALA A 452 13.76 -26.39 -15.56
CA ALA A 452 15.01 -25.67 -15.27
C ALA A 452 16.24 -26.50 -15.63
N ARG A 453 16.19 -27.82 -15.39
CA ARG A 453 17.25 -28.77 -15.76
C ARG A 453 17.47 -28.87 -17.28
N MET A 454 16.47 -28.55 -18.11
CA MET A 454 16.64 -28.43 -19.57
C MET A 454 17.34 -27.13 -20.01
N GLY A 455 17.66 -26.25 -19.06
CA GLY A 455 18.36 -24.98 -19.25
C GLY A 455 17.45 -23.75 -19.38
N PHE A 456 16.14 -23.89 -19.09
CA PHE A 456 15.19 -22.77 -19.14
C PHE A 456 15.15 -21.99 -17.82
N SER A 457 14.74 -20.72 -17.88
CA SER A 457 14.31 -20.00 -16.68
C SER A 457 12.93 -20.51 -16.29
N SER A 458 12.84 -21.20 -15.15
CA SER A 458 11.59 -21.83 -14.70
C SER A 458 11.14 -21.30 -13.34
N GLN A 459 9.87 -20.92 -13.28
CA GLN A 459 9.23 -20.54 -12.04
C GLN A 459 8.01 -21.43 -11.79
N GLY A 460 8.01 -22.13 -10.67
CA GLY A 460 6.79 -22.74 -10.14
C GLY A 460 5.96 -21.72 -9.37
N ASN A 461 4.64 -21.89 -9.36
CA ASN A 461 3.74 -21.20 -8.44
C ASN A 461 2.90 -22.23 -7.67
N GLU A 462 2.79 -22.05 -6.36
CA GLU A 462 1.99 -22.92 -5.50
C GLU A 462 1.36 -22.10 -4.35
N PHE A 463 0.15 -22.46 -3.96
CA PHE A 463 -0.61 -21.77 -2.91
C PHE A 463 -0.71 -22.61 -1.62
N SER A 464 -0.71 -23.94 -1.73
CA SER A 464 -0.87 -24.81 -0.57
C SER A 464 0.39 -24.82 0.29
N TYR A 465 0.31 -24.35 1.54
CA TYR A 465 1.45 -24.44 2.47
C TYR A 465 1.93 -25.87 2.73
N PHE A 466 1.06 -26.89 2.62
CA PHE A 466 1.50 -28.28 2.69
C PHE A 466 2.51 -28.62 1.58
N MET A 467 2.22 -28.18 0.36
CA MET A 467 3.10 -28.38 -0.79
C MET A 467 4.34 -27.49 -0.71
N LEU A 468 4.19 -26.22 -0.30
CA LEU A 468 5.31 -25.27 -0.17
C LEU A 468 6.34 -25.71 0.89
N LEU A 469 5.89 -26.16 2.07
CA LEU A 469 6.82 -26.64 3.10
C LEU A 469 7.51 -27.94 2.65
N ALA A 470 6.77 -28.85 2.01
CA ALA A 470 7.31 -30.10 1.49
C ALA A 470 8.29 -29.90 0.33
N SER A 471 8.00 -28.97 -0.59
CA SER A 471 8.87 -28.61 -1.71
C SER A 471 10.11 -27.88 -1.22
N PHE A 472 9.99 -26.95 -0.27
CA PHE A 472 11.13 -26.28 0.34
C PHE A 472 12.07 -27.28 1.02
N PHE A 473 11.52 -28.24 1.77
CA PHE A 473 12.29 -29.31 2.40
C PHE A 473 13.09 -30.15 1.39
N ILE A 474 12.47 -30.58 0.30
CA ILE A 474 13.14 -31.44 -0.69
C ILE A 474 14.13 -30.67 -1.57
N LEU A 475 13.82 -29.42 -1.92
CA LEU A 475 14.64 -28.59 -2.81
C LEU A 475 15.86 -28.00 -2.08
N ASN A 476 15.72 -27.58 -0.83
CA ASN A 476 16.71 -26.74 -0.14
C ASN A 476 17.39 -27.41 1.05
N ARG A 477 16.78 -28.44 1.65
CA ARG A 477 17.28 -29.04 2.90
C ARG A 477 17.79 -30.45 2.76
N THR A 478 17.41 -31.15 1.69
CA THR A 478 17.87 -32.50 1.44
C THR A 478 19.24 -32.47 0.76
N THR A 479 20.16 -33.29 1.25
CA THR A 479 21.58 -33.26 0.85
C THR A 479 22.04 -34.50 0.12
N GLU A 480 21.35 -35.62 0.30
CA GLU A 480 21.66 -36.89 -0.35
C GLU A 480 20.45 -37.46 -1.10
N ARG A 481 20.73 -38.26 -2.14
CA ARG A 481 19.67 -39.02 -2.83
C ARG A 481 19.19 -40.14 -1.92
N ASN A 482 17.88 -40.41 -1.94
CA ASN A 482 17.24 -41.45 -1.12
C ASN A 482 17.43 -41.27 0.39
N GLU A 483 17.69 -40.05 0.86
CA GLU A 483 17.93 -39.72 2.26
C GLU A 483 16.71 -40.04 3.14
N HIS A 484 15.51 -39.76 2.65
CA HIS A 484 14.28 -39.85 3.43
C HIS A 484 13.49 -41.10 3.08
N THR A 485 13.07 -41.86 4.10
CA THR A 485 12.23 -43.05 3.92
C THR A 485 10.79 -42.76 4.35
N LEU A 486 9.83 -43.05 3.46
CA LEU A 486 8.41 -42.80 3.64
C LEU A 486 7.59 -44.08 3.44
N PHE A 487 6.43 -44.14 4.09
CA PHE A 487 5.41 -45.18 4.00
C PHE A 487 4.05 -44.53 3.69
N PRO A 488 3.87 -44.02 2.46
CA PRO A 488 2.73 -43.15 2.10
C PRO A 488 1.40 -43.90 2.00
N PHE A 489 1.42 -45.24 2.01
CA PHE A 489 0.24 -46.10 1.91
C PHE A 489 -0.16 -46.76 3.23
N ALA A 490 0.54 -46.47 4.34
CA ALA A 490 0.33 -47.14 5.62
C ALA A 490 -1.02 -46.78 6.28
N HIS A 491 -1.56 -45.59 6.01
CA HIS A 491 -2.73 -45.03 6.69
C HIS A 491 -4.05 -45.67 6.23
N SER A 492 -4.18 -45.93 4.93
CA SER A 492 -5.35 -46.63 4.38
C SER A 492 -5.25 -48.13 4.65
N SER A 493 -6.39 -48.78 4.86
CA SER A 493 -6.47 -50.25 4.98
C SER A 493 -7.25 -50.89 3.82
N SER A 494 -7.74 -50.09 2.88
CA SER A 494 -8.54 -50.55 1.76
C SER A 494 -7.66 -50.93 0.57
N ASN A 495 -8.10 -51.93 -0.19
CA ASN A 495 -7.53 -52.28 -1.50
C ASN A 495 -6.04 -52.70 -1.51
N HIS A 496 -5.53 -53.25 -0.41
CA HIS A 496 -4.19 -53.82 -0.38
C HIS A 496 -4.24 -55.33 -0.61
N PRO A 497 -3.61 -55.88 -1.67
CA PRO A 497 -3.58 -57.32 -1.92
C PRO A 497 -2.69 -58.05 -0.90
N SER A 498 -1.77 -57.35 -0.23
CA SER A 498 -0.88 -57.92 0.78
C SER A 498 -0.42 -56.86 1.79
N ALA A 499 0.03 -57.32 2.97
CA ALA A 499 0.64 -56.44 3.98
C ALA A 499 1.89 -55.71 3.44
N ALA A 500 2.64 -56.36 2.55
CA ALA A 500 3.81 -55.77 1.91
C ALA A 500 3.43 -54.62 0.97
N SER A 501 2.28 -54.70 0.28
CA SER A 501 1.75 -53.59 -0.55
C SER A 501 1.38 -52.38 0.32
N GLN A 502 0.77 -52.60 1.49
CA GLN A 502 0.41 -51.53 2.43
C GLN A 502 1.63 -50.87 3.07
N LEU A 503 2.62 -51.68 3.48
CA LEU A 503 3.81 -51.27 4.20
C LEU A 503 5.01 -51.01 3.27
N ARG A 504 4.76 -50.80 1.98
CA ARG A 504 5.82 -50.49 1.03
C ARG A 504 6.49 -49.18 1.42
N CYS A 505 7.79 -49.25 1.68
CA CYS A 505 8.60 -48.05 1.83
C CYS A 505 8.99 -47.49 0.46
N ILE A 506 9.16 -46.18 0.42
CA ILE A 506 9.71 -45.43 -0.71
C ILE A 506 10.79 -44.49 -0.18
N THR A 507 11.83 -44.26 -0.97
CA THR A 507 12.91 -43.33 -0.63
C THR A 507 12.86 -42.11 -1.53
N VAL A 508 13.14 -40.94 -0.97
CA VAL A 508 13.17 -39.66 -1.70
C VAL A 508 14.36 -38.80 -1.22
N PRO A 509 14.90 -37.92 -2.07
CA PRO A 509 14.62 -37.75 -3.49
C PRO A 509 15.41 -38.73 -4.36
N ASP A 510 14.83 -39.16 -5.50
CA ASP A 510 15.49 -39.97 -6.52
C ASP A 510 16.59 -39.21 -7.27
N VAL A 511 16.45 -37.88 -7.34
CA VAL A 511 17.39 -36.94 -7.93
C VAL A 511 17.62 -35.77 -6.97
N LEU A 512 18.88 -35.40 -6.74
CA LEU A 512 19.20 -34.26 -5.88
C LEU A 512 19.13 -32.95 -6.68
N PRO A 513 18.26 -31.97 -6.31
CA PRO A 513 18.11 -30.73 -7.09
C PRO A 513 19.40 -29.90 -7.19
N LEU A 514 20.18 -29.89 -6.09
CA LEU A 514 21.46 -29.20 -6.00
C LEU A 514 22.53 -29.75 -6.95
N ASP A 515 22.37 -30.93 -7.55
CA ASP A 515 23.29 -31.45 -8.56
C ASP A 515 23.15 -30.71 -9.91
N TYR A 516 22.01 -30.08 -10.16
CA TYR A 516 21.66 -29.51 -11.48
C TYR A 516 21.50 -27.99 -11.45
N LEU A 517 21.08 -27.42 -10.33
CA LEU A 517 20.74 -25.99 -10.21
C LEU A 517 21.87 -25.15 -9.62
N ARG A 518 23.14 -25.57 -9.77
CA ARG A 518 24.30 -24.84 -9.26
C ARG A 518 24.86 -23.90 -10.32
N GLY A 519 24.91 -22.62 -9.99
CA GLY A 519 25.67 -21.60 -10.73
C GLY A 519 24.80 -20.71 -11.61
N PRO A 520 25.43 -19.77 -12.34
CA PRO A 520 24.72 -18.76 -13.12
C PRO A 520 24.04 -19.31 -14.39
N GLU A 521 24.25 -20.58 -14.72
CA GLU A 521 23.66 -21.26 -15.90
C GLU A 521 22.28 -21.86 -15.62
N SER A 522 21.73 -21.69 -14.42
CA SER A 522 20.41 -22.17 -14.03
C SER A 522 19.60 -21.07 -13.37
N ASP A 523 18.33 -20.97 -13.75
CA ASP A 523 17.37 -20.05 -13.13
C ASP A 523 16.09 -20.82 -12.76
N PHE A 524 15.92 -21.06 -11.46
CA PHE A 524 14.81 -21.81 -10.90
C PHE A 524 14.27 -21.11 -9.66
N SER A 525 12.96 -20.89 -9.61
CA SER A 525 12.28 -20.29 -8.47
C SER A 525 10.93 -20.95 -8.20
N LEU A 526 10.44 -20.79 -6.97
CA LEU A 526 9.09 -21.21 -6.57
C LEU A 526 8.44 -20.04 -5.82
N VAL A 527 7.30 -19.56 -6.31
CA VAL A 527 6.56 -18.44 -5.72
C VAL A 527 5.35 -18.97 -4.96
N ALA A 528 5.22 -18.53 -3.70
CA ALA A 528 4.10 -18.86 -2.83
C ALA A 528 2.95 -17.86 -3.02
N GLY A 529 1.73 -18.35 -3.24
CA GLY A 529 0.50 -17.56 -3.26
C GLY A 529 -0.47 -17.95 -4.37
N GLU A 530 -1.64 -17.30 -4.38
CA GLU A 530 -2.72 -17.60 -5.34
C GLU A 530 -2.36 -17.07 -6.74
N PHE A 531 -2.60 -17.88 -7.77
CA PHE A 531 -2.15 -17.62 -9.13
C PHE A 531 -2.72 -16.32 -9.72
N LEU A 532 -4.03 -16.08 -9.57
CA LEU A 532 -4.67 -14.87 -10.08
C LEU A 532 -4.19 -13.63 -9.34
N GLU A 533 -3.93 -13.73 -8.04
CA GLU A 533 -3.44 -12.61 -7.24
C GLU A 533 -2.00 -12.22 -7.62
N ILE A 534 -1.12 -13.20 -7.81
CA ILE A 534 0.28 -12.96 -8.16
C ILE A 534 0.39 -12.50 -9.62
N TYR A 535 -0.26 -13.22 -10.54
CA TYR A 535 -0.02 -13.09 -11.98
C TYR A 535 -1.09 -12.29 -12.73
N GLY A 536 -2.13 -11.82 -12.04
CA GLY A 536 -3.19 -11.00 -12.63
C GLY A 536 -2.87 -9.50 -12.71
N GLY A 537 -1.79 -9.04 -12.05
CA GLY A 537 -1.38 -7.63 -12.04
C GLY A 537 -0.76 -7.16 -13.36
N ASP A 538 -0.80 -5.85 -13.62
CA ASP A 538 -0.25 -5.27 -14.86
C ASP A 538 1.28 -5.48 -15.01
N ASP A 539 2.00 -5.66 -13.90
CA ASP A 539 3.44 -5.91 -13.89
C ASP A 539 3.82 -7.27 -14.50
N GLU A 540 2.92 -8.25 -14.45
CA GLU A 540 3.10 -9.59 -14.98
C GLU A 540 2.67 -9.71 -16.45
N LYS A 541 2.12 -8.63 -17.02
CA LYS A 541 1.63 -8.62 -18.40
C LYS A 541 2.76 -8.88 -19.40
N GLU A 542 2.55 -9.87 -20.27
CA GLU A 542 3.44 -10.22 -21.38
C GLU A 542 4.90 -10.51 -20.96
N GLN A 543 5.12 -10.95 -19.72
CA GLN A 543 6.45 -11.25 -19.19
C GLN A 543 6.95 -12.66 -19.48
N TRP A 544 6.06 -13.58 -19.89
CA TRP A 544 6.35 -15.02 -19.97
C TRP A 544 6.31 -15.55 -21.40
N ASP A 545 7.21 -16.49 -21.70
CA ASP A 545 7.32 -17.09 -23.03
C ASP A 545 6.46 -18.35 -23.15
N VAL A 546 6.40 -19.11 -22.06
CA VAL A 546 5.60 -20.34 -21.96
C VAL A 546 4.91 -20.42 -20.61
N VAL A 547 3.65 -20.86 -20.61
CA VAL A 547 2.93 -21.29 -19.42
C VAL A 547 2.60 -22.77 -19.56
N VAL A 548 2.90 -23.54 -18.53
CA VAL A 548 2.70 -24.99 -18.47
C VAL A 548 1.76 -25.34 -17.33
N THR A 549 0.61 -25.94 -17.64
CA THR A 549 -0.33 -26.44 -16.64
C THR A 549 -0.39 -27.96 -16.67
N CYS A 550 -0.22 -28.61 -15.51
CA CYS A 550 -0.28 -30.07 -15.39
C CYS A 550 -1.19 -30.44 -14.21
N PHE A 551 -2.39 -30.99 -14.47
CA PHE A 551 -3.40 -31.27 -13.43
C PHE A 551 -3.75 -30.03 -12.59
N TYR A 552 -4.03 -28.91 -13.27
CA TYR A 552 -4.21 -27.60 -12.63
C TYR A 552 -5.48 -26.84 -13.04
N LEU A 553 -5.89 -26.86 -14.32
CA LEU A 553 -7.00 -26.02 -14.78
C LEU A 553 -8.34 -26.32 -14.09
N ASP A 554 -8.51 -27.56 -13.63
CA ASP A 554 -9.69 -28.04 -12.90
C ASP A 554 -9.68 -27.69 -11.40
N THR A 555 -8.65 -26.99 -10.92
CA THR A 555 -8.61 -26.39 -9.58
C THR A 555 -9.23 -24.99 -9.54
N ALA A 556 -9.67 -24.45 -10.68
CA ALA A 556 -10.26 -23.11 -10.74
C ALA A 556 -11.71 -23.12 -10.25
N LYS A 557 -12.10 -22.10 -9.47
CA LYS A 557 -13.53 -21.76 -9.28
C LYS A 557 -14.14 -21.24 -10.58
N ASN A 558 -13.41 -20.37 -11.27
CA ASN A 558 -13.75 -19.88 -12.58
C ASN A 558 -12.57 -20.09 -13.55
N ILE A 559 -12.66 -21.13 -14.36
CA ILE A 559 -11.61 -21.49 -15.34
C ILE A 559 -11.35 -20.38 -16.37
N ILE A 560 -12.32 -19.48 -16.61
CA ILE A 560 -12.16 -18.35 -17.53
C ILE A 560 -11.10 -17.38 -16.99
N ASP A 561 -11.07 -17.15 -15.67
CA ASP A 561 -10.10 -16.24 -15.05
C ASP A 561 -8.68 -16.81 -15.14
N TYR A 562 -8.53 -18.13 -15.00
CA TYR A 562 -7.25 -18.81 -15.23
C TYR A 562 -6.79 -18.61 -16.68
N ILE A 563 -7.63 -18.90 -17.67
CA ILE A 563 -7.25 -18.77 -19.09
C ILE A 563 -6.94 -17.31 -19.45
N LYS A 564 -7.72 -16.34 -18.94
CA LYS A 564 -7.46 -14.92 -19.18
C LYS A 564 -6.16 -14.46 -18.54
N THR A 565 -5.84 -14.92 -17.34
CA THR A 565 -4.58 -14.59 -16.66
C THR A 565 -3.40 -15.22 -17.39
N ILE A 566 -3.53 -16.47 -17.85
CA ILE A 566 -2.51 -17.12 -18.70
C ILE A 566 -2.31 -16.33 -20.01
N SER A 567 -3.40 -15.86 -20.64
CA SER A 567 -3.31 -14.98 -21.82
C SER A 567 -2.65 -13.64 -21.49
N HIS A 568 -2.95 -13.06 -20.33
CA HIS A 568 -2.38 -11.79 -19.87
C HIS A 568 -0.85 -11.88 -19.68
N VAL A 569 -0.37 -12.93 -19.01
CA VAL A 569 1.06 -13.08 -18.69
C VAL A 569 1.93 -13.50 -19.86
N LEU A 570 1.37 -14.23 -20.83
CA LEU A 570 2.11 -14.66 -22.01
C LEU A 570 2.40 -13.48 -22.93
N ARG A 571 3.60 -13.40 -23.51
CA ARG A 571 3.88 -12.47 -24.62
C ARG A 571 3.12 -12.88 -25.90
N PRO A 572 2.85 -11.97 -26.85
CA PRO A 572 2.32 -12.36 -28.16
C PRO A 572 3.18 -13.44 -28.82
N GLY A 573 2.56 -14.51 -29.33
CA GLY A 573 3.26 -15.69 -29.85
C GLY A 573 3.75 -16.67 -28.77
N GLY A 574 3.58 -16.35 -27.48
CA GLY A 574 3.88 -17.22 -26.35
C GLY A 574 3.06 -18.52 -26.37
N GLN A 575 3.56 -19.53 -25.67
CA GLN A 575 3.01 -20.89 -25.72
C GLN A 575 2.28 -21.24 -24.44
N PHE A 576 1.12 -21.87 -24.59
CA PHE A 576 0.37 -22.46 -23.50
C PHE A 576 0.32 -23.97 -23.70
N ILE A 577 0.94 -24.73 -22.80
CA ILE A 577 0.96 -26.20 -22.82
C ILE A 577 0.14 -26.71 -21.64
N ASN A 578 -0.87 -27.53 -21.90
CA ASN A 578 -1.70 -28.12 -20.85
C ASN A 578 -1.72 -29.65 -20.95
N LEU A 579 -1.69 -30.31 -19.79
CA LEU A 579 -2.02 -31.72 -19.63
C LEU A 579 -2.84 -31.92 -18.35
N GLY A 580 -4.06 -32.41 -18.47
CA GLY A 580 -4.85 -32.72 -17.28
C GLY A 580 -6.24 -33.26 -17.59
N PRO A 581 -6.92 -33.83 -16.58
CA PRO A 581 -8.35 -34.11 -16.64
C PRO A 581 -9.16 -32.81 -16.44
N LEU A 582 -10.48 -32.97 -16.30
CA LEU A 582 -11.40 -31.92 -15.86
C LEU A 582 -12.16 -32.41 -14.62
N LEU A 583 -11.43 -32.69 -13.55
CA LEU A 583 -12.00 -33.07 -12.26
C LEU A 583 -12.18 -31.80 -11.40
N TYR A 584 -13.29 -31.10 -11.61
CA TYR A 584 -13.54 -29.81 -10.99
C TYR A 584 -13.60 -29.91 -9.47
N HIS A 585 -12.66 -29.22 -8.79
CA HIS A 585 -12.48 -29.33 -7.35
C HIS A 585 -13.65 -28.78 -6.53
N PHE A 586 -14.46 -27.92 -7.13
CA PHE A 586 -15.56 -27.20 -6.49
C PHE A 586 -16.96 -27.62 -6.99
N GLU A 587 -17.07 -28.67 -7.83
CA GLU A 587 -18.35 -29.13 -8.42
C GLU A 587 -19.42 -29.46 -7.36
N SER A 588 -19.01 -30.06 -6.24
CA SER A 588 -19.91 -30.50 -5.16
C SER A 588 -19.70 -29.72 -3.86
N ASN A 589 -19.25 -28.47 -3.93
CA ASN A 589 -18.85 -27.75 -2.74
C ASN A 589 -20.06 -27.42 -1.84
N GLU A 590 -20.06 -27.93 -0.61
CA GLU A 590 -21.17 -27.74 0.35
C GLU A 590 -21.27 -26.28 0.83
N ASP A 591 -20.19 -25.51 0.68
CA ASP A 591 -20.08 -24.11 1.09
C ASP A 591 -20.79 -23.11 0.16
N GLY A 592 -21.36 -23.59 -0.96
CA GLY A 592 -22.12 -22.77 -1.91
C GLY A 592 -21.28 -21.79 -2.73
N GLU A 593 -19.95 -21.96 -2.74
CA GLU A 593 -19.09 -21.15 -3.61
C GLU A 593 -19.33 -21.45 -5.09
N PRO A 594 -19.41 -20.42 -5.95
CA PRO A 594 -19.69 -20.60 -7.36
C PRO A 594 -18.51 -21.30 -8.05
N SER A 595 -18.83 -22.32 -8.84
CA SER A 595 -17.90 -23.07 -9.68
C SER A 595 -18.45 -23.14 -11.11
N ILE A 596 -17.56 -23.10 -12.10
CA ILE A 596 -17.91 -23.23 -13.52
C ILE A 596 -17.25 -24.47 -14.10
N GLU A 597 -18.05 -25.51 -14.33
CA GLU A 597 -17.62 -26.77 -14.89
C GLU A 597 -17.85 -26.80 -16.40
N LEU A 598 -16.79 -26.62 -17.19
CA LEU A 598 -16.86 -26.74 -18.64
C LEU A 598 -16.61 -28.18 -19.08
N THR A 599 -17.33 -28.63 -20.09
CA THR A 599 -16.92 -29.81 -20.85
C THR A 599 -15.63 -29.52 -21.62
N LEU A 600 -14.92 -30.57 -22.04
CA LEU A 600 -13.71 -30.41 -22.86
C LEU A 600 -13.99 -29.68 -24.18
N GLU A 601 -15.17 -29.90 -24.79
CA GLU A 601 -15.58 -29.20 -26.02
C GLU A 601 -15.73 -27.70 -25.78
N GLU A 602 -16.39 -27.31 -24.68
CA GLU A 602 -16.58 -25.91 -24.31
C GLU A 602 -15.27 -25.23 -23.95
N LEU A 603 -14.38 -25.91 -23.21
CA LEU A 603 -13.04 -25.41 -22.91
C LEU A 603 -12.25 -25.13 -24.19
N LYS A 604 -12.27 -26.05 -25.16
CA LYS A 604 -11.62 -25.85 -26.46
C LYS A 604 -12.23 -24.70 -27.25
N ALA A 605 -13.56 -24.53 -27.20
CA ALA A 605 -14.25 -23.41 -27.84
C ALA A 605 -13.98 -22.06 -27.14
N LEU A 606 -13.64 -22.08 -25.85
CA LEU A 606 -13.29 -20.90 -25.06
C LEU A 606 -11.89 -20.36 -25.40
N LEU A 607 -10.90 -21.23 -25.64
CA LEU A 607 -9.51 -20.83 -25.90
C LEU A 607 -9.39 -19.76 -27.03
N PRO A 608 -10.01 -19.91 -28.21
CA PRO A 608 -10.02 -18.87 -29.24
C PRO A 608 -10.66 -17.55 -28.80
N LYS A 609 -11.70 -17.59 -27.98
CA LYS A 609 -12.36 -16.40 -27.44
C LYS A 609 -11.48 -15.66 -26.43
N CYS A 610 -10.52 -16.35 -25.83
CA CYS A 610 -9.52 -15.80 -24.91
C CYS A 610 -8.19 -15.43 -25.60
N GLY A 611 -8.16 -15.40 -26.95
CA GLY A 611 -7.00 -14.96 -27.71
C GLY A 611 -5.95 -16.05 -27.97
N PHE A 612 -6.33 -17.32 -27.91
CA PHE A 612 -5.44 -18.45 -28.22
C PHE A 612 -5.78 -19.13 -29.55
N ARG A 613 -4.77 -19.53 -30.30
CA ARG A 613 -4.92 -20.51 -31.37
C ARG A 613 -4.51 -21.88 -30.86
N LEU A 614 -5.43 -22.83 -30.86
CA LEU A 614 -5.14 -24.23 -30.55
C LEU A 614 -4.30 -24.84 -31.69
N ASP A 615 -3.18 -25.48 -31.36
CA ASP A 615 -2.22 -26.00 -32.35
C ASP A 615 -2.18 -27.54 -32.39
N GLU A 616 -2.03 -28.20 -31.24
CA GLU A 616 -1.96 -29.66 -31.12
C GLU A 616 -2.92 -30.14 -30.02
N GLU A 617 -3.57 -31.28 -30.22
CA GLU A 617 -4.41 -31.93 -29.21
C GLU A 617 -4.34 -33.46 -29.29
N ARG A 618 -4.35 -34.12 -28.13
CA ARG A 618 -4.49 -35.59 -28.01
C ARG A 618 -4.91 -35.99 -26.60
N MET A 619 -5.41 -37.22 -26.46
CA MET A 619 -5.69 -37.81 -25.15
C MET A 619 -4.51 -38.68 -24.71
N ILE A 620 -4.14 -38.59 -23.43
CA ILE A 620 -3.03 -39.34 -22.83
C ILE A 620 -3.53 -40.05 -21.57
N ASP A 621 -3.32 -41.36 -21.52
CA ASP A 621 -3.61 -42.15 -20.33
C ASP A 621 -2.50 -41.93 -19.29
N THR A 622 -2.88 -41.46 -18.11
CA THR A 622 -1.95 -41.21 -17.01
C THR A 622 -2.63 -41.41 -15.66
N THR A 623 -1.85 -41.52 -14.60
CA THR A 623 -2.33 -41.62 -13.23
C THR A 623 -1.94 -40.40 -12.42
N TYR A 624 -2.45 -40.30 -11.19
CA TYR A 624 -2.10 -39.25 -10.23
C TYR A 624 -1.95 -39.82 -8.83
N THR A 625 -0.74 -39.79 -8.27
CA THR A 625 -0.36 -40.38 -6.97
C THR A 625 -0.79 -41.84 -6.82
N ASN A 626 -0.81 -42.60 -7.92
CA ASN A 626 -1.39 -43.93 -7.93
C ASN A 626 -0.51 -44.94 -7.19
N ASN A 627 -1.14 -45.88 -6.49
CA ASN A 627 -0.45 -47.05 -5.96
C ASN A 627 -0.57 -48.21 -6.97
N PRO A 628 0.49 -48.52 -7.75
CA PRO A 628 0.44 -49.60 -8.74
C PRO A 628 0.18 -50.99 -8.13
N ASN A 629 0.39 -51.14 -6.82
CA ASN A 629 0.15 -52.37 -6.08
C ASN A 629 -1.23 -52.40 -5.37
N SER A 630 -2.08 -51.40 -5.60
CA SER A 630 -3.46 -51.36 -5.08
C SER A 630 -4.38 -52.20 -5.95
N MET A 631 -5.39 -52.81 -5.33
CA MET A 631 -6.51 -53.48 -6.00
C MET A 631 -7.44 -52.49 -6.71
N LEU A 632 -7.43 -51.21 -6.28
CA LEU A 632 -8.17 -50.11 -6.88
C LEU A 632 -7.18 -49.08 -7.43
N GLN A 633 -7.27 -48.81 -8.72
CA GLN A 633 -6.43 -47.85 -9.42
C GLN A 633 -7.30 -46.96 -10.31
N TYR A 634 -6.96 -45.68 -10.36
CA TYR A 634 -7.61 -44.71 -11.22
C TYR A 634 -6.67 -44.35 -12.38
N THR A 635 -7.21 -44.35 -13.60
CA THR A 635 -6.52 -43.85 -14.78
C THR A 635 -7.33 -42.70 -15.35
N TYR A 636 -6.67 -41.57 -15.56
CA TYR A 636 -7.22 -40.42 -16.23
C TYR A 636 -6.89 -40.49 -17.71
N LYS A 637 -7.90 -40.24 -18.55
CA LYS A 637 -7.67 -39.85 -19.93
C LYS A 637 -7.47 -38.34 -19.93
N ALA A 638 -6.24 -37.91 -19.69
CA ALA A 638 -5.91 -36.49 -19.63
C ALA A 638 -5.89 -35.89 -21.04
N CYS A 639 -6.45 -34.69 -21.19
CA CYS A 639 -6.35 -33.96 -22.44
C CYS A 639 -5.03 -33.21 -22.47
N PHE A 640 -4.18 -33.53 -23.44
CA PHE A 640 -3.00 -32.77 -23.77
C PHE A 640 -3.30 -31.84 -24.94
N TRP A 641 -2.89 -30.58 -24.81
CA TRP A 641 -2.90 -29.66 -25.94
C TRP A 641 -1.85 -28.56 -25.80
N THR A 642 -1.54 -27.95 -26.95
CA THR A 642 -0.74 -26.73 -27.02
C THR A 642 -1.51 -25.64 -27.72
N ALA A 643 -1.41 -24.41 -27.24
CA ALA A 643 -1.99 -23.24 -27.87
C ALA A 643 -0.99 -22.08 -27.92
N THR A 644 -1.12 -21.24 -28.94
CA THR A 644 -0.30 -20.04 -29.12
C THR A 644 -1.13 -18.80 -28.83
N LYS A 645 -0.62 -17.87 -28.00
CA LYS A 645 -1.23 -16.55 -27.81
C LYS A 645 -1.15 -15.74 -29.11
N LEU A 646 -2.28 -15.21 -29.56
CA LEU A 646 -2.42 -14.43 -30.80
C LEU A 646 -1.90 -13.00 -30.69
#